data_AF-A0A367J8V7-F1
#
_entry.id   AF-A0A367J8V7-F1
#
_cell.length_a   1.000
_cell.length_b   1.000
_cell.length_c   1.000
_cell.angle_alpha   90.00
_cell.angle_beta   90.00
_cell.angle_gamma   90.00
#
_symmetry.space_group_name_H-M   'P 1'
#
loop_
_entity.id
_entity.type
_entity.pdbx_description
1 polymer ?
#
loop_
_entity_poly.entity_id
_entity_poly.type
_entity_poly.pdbx_seq_one_letter_code
_entity_poly.pdbx_strand_id
1 'polypeptide(L)'
;PEWRDIDDLQALVAGVDHSKTAIIMNDQVGLGRSTTGTIIATLLTRWIRPKTQQVLQSPSYYPNYQIINSLLRVIKRGLENKQIVDYTMDQCSIGARQLRDIIESARVQAEKEKEEDPSQFKRTVKRGITALERYFLFICFQAYLDSTSPSLVNETESFSHWMERHPELNTILDDLLHASEEEQFRSLMPVEKSLTGDGIALSSEVMSVVSRRHGQVLAQQTILKHDAFPGCQKMSLKEKIPGAYNFRRVEISKIKSAVKYGGMAATVGGLAADMERSDEDPLTAPFICGCAMPNKDAVKSILKAMQAGPGGKRRVLWTCLREEPVIYVNKNPYVLRLFIDPLKNLETTGISKERVEGMEDQMKYEVLQELKEYDGRILLHDEEDGSFNLVPVWETVPPEEVETPGEVFASIRAEGYQVDYLRIPITDEQAPIPDVFDQLIQRMQEANQGYDIMFNCQMGRGRTTTGMVVASLLSMILSNDAIGDMTDSFMVDSSSNVNTTIFSLQSDEEIDESYEERERYENGEYRIILQLVSVLSYGKLAKRLTDQAINMCDHMQNLRKAIYDYKLRLETMTDHGSKKWKSVHEVAMNYLVRYFYLIVFTNYLLEEMGSIKGEEDDNSFKEAKKLTTFKEWLKNRREIVNIISLQSFDLC
;
A
#
# COMPACT_ATOMS: atom_id res chain seq x y z
N PRO A 1 -9.46 -24.91 -9.49
CA PRO A 1 -8.43 -25.07 -10.54
C PRO A 1 -7.30 -24.15 -10.14
N GLU A 2 -6.06 -24.62 -10.22
CA GLU A 2 -4.90 -23.74 -10.13
C GLU A 2 -4.80 -22.91 -11.42
N TRP A 3 -4.00 -21.84 -11.43
CA TRP A 3 -3.91 -20.95 -12.60
C TRP A 3 -3.38 -21.69 -13.84
N ARG A 4 -2.48 -22.65 -13.65
CA ARG A 4 -1.96 -23.50 -14.73
C ARG A 4 -3.04 -24.38 -15.35
N ASP A 5 -4.00 -24.88 -14.56
CA ASP A 5 -5.14 -25.62 -15.11
C ASP A 5 -5.97 -24.76 -16.07
N ILE A 6 -6.05 -23.45 -15.80
CA ILE A 6 -6.77 -22.49 -16.64
C ILE A 6 -5.99 -22.24 -17.94
N ASP A 7 -4.67 -22.12 -17.86
CA ASP A 7 -3.79 -21.99 -19.03
C ASP A 7 -3.91 -23.20 -19.97
N ASP A 8 -3.89 -24.42 -19.40
CA ASP A 8 -4.05 -25.66 -20.16
C ASP A 8 -5.44 -25.74 -20.82
N LEU A 9 -6.50 -25.35 -20.09
CA LEU A 9 -7.84 -25.27 -20.65
C LEU A 9 -7.97 -24.22 -21.75
N GLN A 10 -7.32 -23.06 -21.60
CA GLN A 10 -7.29 -22.03 -22.63
C GLN A 10 -6.65 -22.56 -23.91
N ALA A 11 -5.48 -23.20 -23.82
CA ALA A 11 -4.79 -23.79 -24.96
C ALA A 11 -5.64 -24.86 -25.66
N LEU A 12 -6.30 -25.73 -24.88
CA LEU A 12 -7.16 -26.78 -25.42
C LEU A 12 -8.41 -26.23 -26.11
N VAL A 13 -9.10 -25.28 -25.47
CA VAL A 13 -10.35 -24.70 -26.00
C VAL A 13 -10.05 -23.83 -27.22
N ALA A 14 -8.97 -23.03 -27.21
CA ALA A 14 -8.62 -22.17 -28.33
C ALA A 14 -8.07 -22.93 -29.55
N GLY A 15 -7.46 -24.11 -29.33
CA GLY A 15 -6.86 -24.93 -30.38
C GLY A 15 -7.85 -25.74 -31.23
N VAL A 16 -9.14 -25.76 -30.89
CA VAL A 16 -10.15 -26.58 -31.58
C VAL A 16 -11.05 -25.78 -32.52
N ASP A 17 -11.45 -26.41 -33.65
CA ASP A 17 -12.49 -25.85 -34.52
C ASP A 17 -13.87 -26.02 -33.87
N HIS A 18 -14.32 -25.01 -33.14
CA HIS A 18 -15.64 -25.02 -32.48
C HIS A 18 -16.84 -25.13 -33.45
N SER A 19 -16.64 -25.10 -34.78
CA SER A 19 -17.73 -25.41 -35.73
C SER A 19 -17.93 -26.91 -35.94
N LYS A 20 -16.94 -27.73 -35.59
CA LYS A 20 -16.91 -29.19 -35.84
C LYS A 20 -16.67 -30.02 -34.58
N THR A 21 -16.17 -29.40 -33.51
CA THR A 21 -15.74 -30.11 -32.30
C THR A 21 -16.62 -29.73 -31.11
N ALA A 22 -17.21 -30.74 -30.46
CA ALA A 22 -17.87 -30.60 -29.17
C ALA A 22 -16.86 -30.86 -28.04
N ILE A 23 -16.89 -30.02 -27.00
CA ILE A 23 -16.05 -30.17 -25.80
C ILE A 23 -16.92 -30.74 -24.69
N ILE A 24 -16.50 -31.88 -24.12
CA ILE A 24 -17.21 -32.55 -23.03
C ILE A 24 -16.36 -32.46 -21.77
N MET A 25 -16.88 -31.80 -20.74
CA MET A 25 -16.28 -31.74 -19.41
C MET A 25 -16.88 -32.84 -18.53
N ASN A 26 -16.04 -33.68 -17.91
CA ASN A 26 -16.50 -34.72 -17.00
C ASN A 26 -15.70 -34.77 -15.69
N ASP A 27 -16.39 -35.21 -14.64
CA ASP A 27 -15.84 -35.57 -13.34
C ASP A 27 -16.68 -36.71 -12.75
N GLN A 28 -16.38 -37.13 -11.52
CA GLN A 28 -17.00 -38.32 -10.92
C GLN A 28 -18.54 -38.30 -10.92
N VAL A 29 -19.16 -37.12 -10.82
CA VAL A 29 -20.62 -36.97 -10.63
C VAL A 29 -21.28 -35.98 -11.59
N GLY A 30 -20.52 -35.35 -12.48
CA GLY A 30 -20.99 -34.33 -13.43
C GLY A 30 -21.33 -32.97 -12.80
N LEU A 31 -20.76 -32.63 -11.63
CA LEU A 31 -21.16 -31.44 -10.86
C LEU A 31 -19.99 -30.49 -10.61
N GLY A 32 -19.16 -30.73 -9.59
CA GLY A 32 -18.23 -29.73 -9.08
C GLY A 32 -17.17 -29.25 -10.09
N ARG A 33 -16.32 -30.18 -10.55
CA ARG A 33 -15.24 -29.87 -11.50
C ARG A 33 -15.79 -29.73 -12.91
N SER A 34 -16.80 -30.54 -13.26
CA SER A 34 -17.47 -30.47 -14.56
C SER A 34 -18.09 -29.09 -14.80
N THR A 35 -18.90 -28.57 -13.87
CA THR A 35 -19.49 -27.22 -13.98
C THR A 35 -18.41 -26.14 -14.00
N THR A 36 -17.36 -26.28 -13.19
CA THR A 36 -16.23 -25.33 -13.20
C THR A 36 -15.56 -25.25 -14.57
N GLY A 37 -15.23 -26.40 -15.17
CA GLY A 37 -14.65 -26.47 -16.51
C GLY A 37 -15.61 -25.95 -17.59
N THR A 38 -16.91 -26.24 -17.48
CA THR A 38 -17.94 -25.74 -18.41
C THR A 38 -18.04 -24.21 -18.35
N ILE A 39 -17.99 -23.60 -17.17
CA ILE A 39 -18.01 -22.13 -17.03
C ILE A 39 -16.78 -21.52 -17.72
N ILE A 40 -15.58 -22.02 -17.42
CA ILE A 40 -14.32 -21.54 -18.03
C ILE A 40 -14.38 -21.65 -19.56
N ALA A 41 -14.76 -22.82 -20.08
CA ALA A 41 -14.87 -23.05 -21.52
C ALA A 41 -15.95 -22.17 -22.18
N THR A 42 -17.04 -21.86 -21.48
CA THR A 42 -18.10 -20.97 -21.98
C THR A 42 -17.62 -19.52 -22.04
N LEU A 43 -16.91 -19.04 -21.01
CA LEU A 43 -16.28 -17.70 -21.02
C LEU A 43 -15.29 -17.57 -22.18
N LEU A 44 -14.41 -18.57 -22.36
CA LEU A 44 -13.46 -18.63 -23.47
C LEU A 44 -14.15 -18.64 -24.84
N THR A 45 -15.14 -19.52 -25.03
CA THR A 45 -15.85 -19.63 -26.31
C THR A 45 -16.58 -18.33 -26.66
N ARG A 46 -17.17 -17.67 -25.65
CA ARG A 46 -17.81 -16.36 -25.80
C ARG A 46 -16.80 -15.29 -26.22
N TRP A 47 -15.61 -15.30 -25.62
CA TRP A 47 -14.53 -14.37 -25.94
C TRP A 47 -13.96 -14.61 -27.35
N ILE A 48 -13.73 -15.86 -27.75
CA ILE A 48 -13.25 -16.24 -29.10
C ILE A 48 -14.28 -15.89 -30.18
N ARG A 49 -15.56 -16.15 -29.90
CA ARG A 49 -16.67 -15.91 -30.84
C ARG A 49 -17.70 -14.97 -30.23
N PRO A 50 -17.43 -13.67 -30.19
CA PRO A 50 -18.40 -12.70 -29.72
C PRO A 50 -19.58 -12.69 -30.70
N LYS A 51 -20.70 -13.33 -30.33
CA LYS A 51 -21.96 -13.13 -31.06
C LYS A 51 -22.40 -11.67 -30.89
N THR A 52 -23.04 -11.11 -31.91
CA THR A 52 -23.64 -9.77 -31.89
C THR A 52 -24.44 -9.61 -30.60
N GLN A 53 -24.09 -8.57 -29.81
CA GLN A 53 -24.58 -8.28 -28.46
C GLN A 53 -26.02 -8.72 -28.24
N GLN A 54 -26.22 -9.92 -27.67
CA GLN A 54 -27.46 -10.18 -26.96
C GLN A 54 -27.38 -9.33 -25.69
N VAL A 55 -28.34 -8.42 -25.55
CA VAL A 55 -28.57 -7.69 -24.30
C VAL A 55 -28.66 -8.74 -23.20
N LEU A 56 -27.66 -8.77 -22.31
CA LEU A 56 -27.65 -9.66 -21.15
C LEU A 56 -28.79 -9.21 -20.22
N GLN A 57 -29.99 -9.73 -20.42
CA GLN A 57 -31.08 -9.58 -19.46
C GLN A 57 -30.75 -10.46 -18.25
N SER A 58 -30.02 -9.87 -17.31
CA SER A 58 -29.70 -10.51 -16.04
C SER A 58 -30.85 -10.25 -15.06
N PRO A 59 -31.21 -11.19 -14.17
CA PRO A 59 -31.98 -10.89 -12.98
C PRO A 59 -31.41 -9.65 -12.27
N SER A 60 -32.28 -8.76 -11.78
CA SER A 60 -31.85 -7.43 -11.31
C SER A 60 -31.06 -7.43 -9.99
N TYR A 61 -30.70 -8.60 -9.43
CA TYR A 61 -30.06 -8.66 -8.12
C TYR A 61 -29.31 -9.97 -7.87
N TYR A 62 -27.98 -9.91 -7.87
CA TYR A 62 -27.12 -10.97 -7.34
C TYR A 62 -26.50 -10.48 -6.03
N PRO A 63 -26.36 -11.34 -5.00
CA PRO A 63 -25.73 -10.97 -3.75
C PRO A 63 -24.28 -10.53 -4.00
N ASN A 64 -23.87 -9.43 -3.37
CA ASN A 64 -22.49 -8.98 -3.38
C ASN A 64 -21.79 -9.42 -2.09
N TYR A 65 -20.49 -9.68 -2.18
CA TYR A 65 -19.63 -10.04 -1.05
C TYR A 65 -18.51 -9.01 -0.93
N GLN A 66 -18.04 -8.73 0.28
CA GLN A 66 -17.02 -7.70 0.50
C GLN A 66 -15.71 -7.97 -0.25
N ILE A 67 -15.29 -9.24 -0.33
CA ILE A 67 -14.13 -9.62 -1.15
C ILE A 67 -14.36 -9.36 -2.64
N ILE A 68 -15.57 -9.64 -3.14
CA ILE A 68 -15.91 -9.40 -4.55
C ILE A 68 -15.91 -7.89 -4.80
N ASN A 69 -16.52 -7.07 -3.94
CA ASN A 69 -16.42 -5.61 -4.06
C ASN A 69 -14.96 -5.14 -4.09
N SER A 70 -14.10 -5.75 -3.27
CA SER A 70 -12.66 -5.44 -3.26
C SER A 70 -11.97 -5.80 -4.57
N LEU A 71 -12.32 -6.94 -5.17
CA LEU A 71 -11.89 -7.30 -6.51
C LEU A 71 -12.40 -6.32 -7.57
N LEU A 72 -13.70 -6.01 -7.56
CA LEU A 72 -14.32 -5.16 -8.60
C LEU A 72 -13.70 -3.77 -8.63
N ARG A 73 -13.29 -3.23 -7.48
CA ARG A 73 -12.60 -1.94 -7.39
C ARG A 73 -11.32 -1.91 -8.21
N VAL A 74 -10.52 -2.97 -8.13
CA VAL A 74 -9.17 -3.00 -8.70
C VAL A 74 -9.11 -3.49 -10.14
N ILE A 75 -10.14 -4.19 -10.62
CA ILE A 75 -10.20 -4.64 -12.02
C ILE A 75 -10.86 -3.61 -12.93
N LYS A 76 -10.34 -3.48 -14.15
CA LYS A 76 -10.97 -2.67 -15.20
C LYS A 76 -12.34 -3.26 -15.57
N ARG A 77 -13.38 -2.42 -15.66
CA ARG A 77 -14.76 -2.83 -16.01
C ARG A 77 -15.27 -3.97 -15.13
N GLY A 78 -15.06 -3.84 -13.82
CA GLY A 78 -15.32 -4.90 -12.86
C GLY A 78 -16.79 -5.29 -12.78
N LEU A 79 -17.70 -4.32 -12.79
CA LEU A 79 -19.13 -4.59 -12.79
C LEU A 79 -19.57 -5.39 -14.04
N GLU A 80 -19.08 -5.01 -15.22
CA GLU A 80 -19.38 -5.73 -16.47
C GLU A 80 -18.79 -7.14 -16.48
N ASN A 81 -17.55 -7.30 -16.01
CA ASN A 81 -16.91 -8.61 -15.89
C ASN A 81 -17.69 -9.53 -14.94
N LYS A 82 -18.12 -8.99 -13.79
CA LYS A 82 -19.00 -9.71 -12.86
C LYS A 82 -20.33 -10.08 -13.51
N GLN A 83 -20.99 -9.17 -14.22
CA GLN A 83 -22.26 -9.47 -14.91
C GLN A 83 -22.11 -10.60 -15.94
N ILE A 84 -21.01 -10.60 -16.71
CA ILE A 84 -20.73 -11.66 -17.68
C ILE A 84 -20.53 -13.01 -16.99
N VAL A 85 -19.78 -13.05 -15.89
CA VAL A 85 -19.59 -14.27 -15.08
C VAL A 85 -20.91 -14.72 -14.48
N ASP A 86 -21.67 -13.80 -13.91
CA ASP A 86 -22.93 -14.10 -13.24
C ASP A 86 -23.94 -14.73 -14.21
N TYR A 87 -24.07 -14.14 -15.41
CA TYR A 87 -24.88 -14.66 -16.50
C TYR A 87 -24.37 -16.03 -16.98
N THR A 88 -23.06 -16.18 -17.18
CA THR A 88 -22.46 -17.43 -17.66
C THR A 88 -22.68 -18.57 -16.66
N MET A 89 -22.55 -18.28 -15.36
CA MET A 89 -22.84 -19.22 -14.30
C MET A 89 -24.30 -19.68 -14.32
N ASP A 90 -25.25 -18.78 -14.56
CA ASP A 90 -26.67 -19.15 -14.70
C ASP A 90 -26.93 -20.05 -15.91
N GLN A 91 -26.24 -19.81 -17.04
CA GLN A 91 -26.37 -20.65 -18.22
C GLN A 91 -25.74 -22.05 -18.04
N CYS A 92 -24.66 -22.14 -17.27
CA CYS A 92 -23.91 -23.39 -17.08
C CYS A 92 -24.42 -24.25 -15.91
N SER A 93 -25.19 -23.68 -15.00
CA SER A 93 -25.61 -24.35 -13.76
C SER A 93 -27.02 -24.90 -13.87
N ILE A 94 -27.23 -26.13 -13.38
CA ILE A 94 -28.54 -26.78 -13.37
C ILE A 94 -29.14 -26.67 -11.95
N GLY A 95 -30.17 -25.82 -11.77
CA GLY A 95 -30.95 -25.70 -10.53
C GLY A 95 -30.21 -25.06 -9.34
N ALA A 96 -30.59 -25.44 -8.11
CA ALA A 96 -30.13 -24.87 -6.81
C ALA A 96 -28.67 -25.24 -6.41
N ARG A 97 -27.77 -25.39 -7.38
CA ARG A 97 -26.37 -25.82 -7.18
C ARG A 97 -25.37 -24.85 -7.81
N GLN A 98 -25.78 -23.58 -7.95
CA GLN A 98 -24.88 -22.52 -8.38
C GLN A 98 -23.83 -22.26 -7.28
N LEU A 99 -22.63 -21.76 -7.62
CA LEU A 99 -21.64 -21.40 -6.59
C LEU A 99 -22.22 -20.44 -5.55
N ARG A 100 -23.08 -19.50 -5.98
CA ARG A 100 -23.80 -18.57 -5.09
C ARG A 100 -24.71 -19.29 -4.08
N ASP A 101 -25.45 -20.31 -4.52
CA ASP A 101 -26.29 -21.13 -3.64
C ASP A 101 -25.44 -21.93 -2.64
N ILE A 102 -24.27 -22.41 -3.07
CA ILE A 102 -23.32 -23.12 -2.19
C ILE A 102 -22.79 -22.17 -1.11
N ILE A 103 -22.45 -20.93 -1.46
CA ILE A 103 -21.99 -19.92 -0.51
C ILE A 103 -23.08 -19.61 0.51
N GLU A 104 -24.31 -19.32 0.06
CA GLU A 104 -25.42 -19.00 0.96
C GLU A 104 -25.83 -20.20 1.82
N SER A 105 -25.88 -21.41 1.25
CA SER A 105 -26.18 -22.63 2.01
C SER A 105 -25.11 -22.92 3.07
N ALA A 106 -23.82 -22.72 2.74
CA ALA A 106 -22.74 -22.85 3.70
C ALA A 106 -22.86 -21.81 4.82
N ARG A 107 -23.19 -20.54 4.49
CA ARG A 107 -23.40 -19.48 5.48
C ARG A 107 -24.53 -19.83 6.46
N VAL A 108 -25.72 -20.16 5.95
CA VAL A 108 -26.89 -20.52 6.78
C VAL A 108 -26.61 -21.74 7.66
N GLN A 109 -25.89 -22.72 7.13
CA GLN A 109 -25.55 -23.92 7.88
C GLN A 109 -24.50 -23.64 8.96
N ALA A 110 -23.45 -22.88 8.65
CA ALA A 110 -22.43 -22.47 9.61
C ALA A 110 -23.00 -21.59 10.73
N GLU A 111 -24.00 -20.76 10.45
CA GLU A 111 -24.67 -19.95 11.46
C GLU A 111 -25.35 -20.80 12.54
N LYS A 112 -25.93 -21.95 12.17
CA LYS A 112 -26.53 -22.92 13.12
C LYS A 112 -25.47 -23.73 13.85
N GLU A 113 -24.44 -24.17 13.14
CA GLU A 113 -23.39 -25.04 13.68
C GLU A 113 -22.43 -24.31 14.65
N LYS A 114 -22.38 -22.98 14.61
CA LYS A 114 -21.42 -22.16 15.37
C LYS A 114 -21.39 -22.48 16.87
N GLU A 115 -22.55 -22.75 17.46
CA GLU A 115 -22.69 -23.07 18.88
C GLU A 115 -22.85 -24.57 19.15
N GLU A 116 -23.28 -25.35 18.14
CA GLU A 116 -23.63 -26.77 18.28
C GLU A 116 -22.45 -27.73 18.00
N ASP A 117 -21.66 -27.48 16.95
CA ASP A 117 -20.53 -28.33 16.53
C ASP A 117 -19.42 -27.51 15.87
N PRO A 118 -18.38 -27.12 16.63
CA PRO A 118 -17.25 -26.34 16.11
C PRO A 118 -16.46 -27.05 14.99
N SER A 119 -16.40 -28.39 15.01
CA SER A 119 -15.66 -29.14 13.99
C SER A 119 -16.41 -29.14 12.66
N GLN A 120 -17.74 -29.25 12.71
CA GLN A 120 -18.59 -29.14 11.54
C GLN A 120 -18.63 -27.72 11.00
N PHE A 121 -18.75 -26.71 11.89
CA PHE A 121 -18.67 -25.29 11.56
C PHE A 121 -17.45 -24.98 10.69
N LYS A 122 -16.26 -25.39 11.13
CA LYS A 122 -15.00 -25.18 10.39
C LYS A 122 -15.03 -25.79 8.98
N ARG A 123 -15.57 -27.00 8.84
CA ARG A 123 -15.68 -27.69 7.53
C ARG A 123 -16.67 -26.96 6.62
N THR A 124 -17.79 -26.51 7.17
CA THR A 124 -18.84 -25.78 6.45
C THR A 124 -18.34 -24.42 5.97
N VAL A 125 -17.66 -23.65 6.83
CA VAL A 125 -17.03 -22.38 6.46
C VAL A 125 -16.00 -22.59 5.35
N LYS A 126 -15.10 -23.57 5.49
CA LYS A 126 -14.10 -23.88 4.45
C LYS A 126 -14.74 -24.21 3.10
N ARG A 127 -15.86 -24.94 3.10
CA ARG A 127 -16.64 -25.24 1.88
C ARG A 127 -17.20 -23.96 1.24
N GLY A 128 -17.75 -23.05 2.04
CA GLY A 128 -18.23 -21.76 1.58
C GLY A 128 -17.12 -20.90 0.99
N ILE A 129 -15.97 -20.81 1.68
CA ILE A 129 -14.80 -20.06 1.23
C ILE A 129 -14.25 -20.61 -0.08
N THR A 130 -14.15 -21.93 -0.24
CA THR A 130 -13.72 -22.55 -1.51
C THR A 130 -14.66 -22.20 -2.67
N ALA A 131 -15.96 -22.03 -2.41
CA ALA A 131 -16.91 -21.62 -3.44
C ALA A 131 -16.77 -20.12 -3.79
N LEU A 132 -16.53 -19.28 -2.78
CA LEU A 132 -16.29 -17.84 -2.94
C LEU A 132 -14.97 -17.56 -3.67
N GLU A 133 -13.91 -18.30 -3.35
CA GLU A 133 -12.63 -18.30 -4.06
C GLU A 133 -12.80 -18.62 -5.55
N ARG A 134 -13.60 -19.64 -5.89
CA ARG A 134 -13.88 -19.97 -7.30
C ARG A 134 -14.63 -18.84 -8.02
N TYR A 135 -15.56 -18.19 -7.33
CA TYR A 135 -16.31 -17.07 -7.89
C TYR A 135 -15.38 -15.87 -8.15
N PHE A 136 -14.50 -15.55 -7.20
CA PHE A 136 -13.42 -14.57 -7.36
C PHE A 136 -12.55 -14.89 -8.57
N LEU A 137 -12.12 -16.15 -8.71
CA LEU A 137 -11.27 -16.61 -9.81
C LEU A 137 -11.95 -16.47 -11.18
N PHE A 138 -13.25 -16.75 -11.29
CA PHE A 138 -13.99 -16.56 -12.55
C PHE A 138 -14.06 -15.11 -12.98
N ILE A 139 -14.22 -14.19 -12.03
CA ILE A 139 -14.21 -12.75 -12.31
C ILE A 139 -12.80 -12.30 -12.75
N CYS A 140 -11.75 -12.79 -12.08
CA CYS A 140 -10.37 -12.54 -12.51
C CYS A 140 -10.11 -13.05 -13.92
N PHE A 141 -10.55 -14.28 -14.23
CA PHE A 141 -10.39 -14.88 -15.54
C PHE A 141 -11.15 -14.10 -16.62
N GLN A 142 -12.39 -13.68 -16.36
CA GLN A 142 -13.14 -12.83 -17.28
C GLN A 142 -12.47 -11.46 -17.49
N ALA A 143 -11.88 -10.86 -16.44
CA ALA A 143 -11.12 -9.62 -16.56
C ALA A 143 -9.84 -9.80 -17.39
N TYR A 144 -9.15 -10.93 -17.23
CA TYR A 144 -8.03 -11.30 -18.09
C TYR A 144 -8.44 -11.40 -19.56
N LEU A 145 -9.56 -12.08 -19.86
CA LEU A 145 -10.11 -12.16 -21.22
C LEU A 145 -10.50 -10.77 -21.77
N ASP A 146 -11.09 -9.89 -20.96
CA ASP A 146 -11.44 -8.53 -21.42
C ASP A 146 -10.18 -7.66 -21.71
N SER A 147 -9.06 -7.98 -21.06
CA SER A 147 -7.78 -7.29 -21.27
C SER A 147 -6.96 -7.82 -22.46
N THR A 148 -7.36 -8.95 -23.04
CA THR A 148 -6.64 -9.63 -24.12
C THR A 148 -7.48 -9.72 -25.40
N SER A 149 -6.82 -9.74 -26.56
CA SER A 149 -7.50 -9.86 -27.85
C SER A 149 -7.71 -11.33 -28.23
N PRO A 150 -8.92 -11.74 -28.64
CA PRO A 150 -9.17 -13.07 -29.19
C PRO A 150 -8.34 -13.42 -30.43
N SER A 151 -7.82 -12.42 -31.14
CA SER A 151 -6.97 -12.66 -32.31
C SER A 151 -5.55 -13.10 -31.96
N LEU A 152 -5.17 -12.96 -30.69
CA LEU A 152 -3.82 -13.20 -30.18
C LEU A 152 -3.79 -14.31 -29.13
N VAL A 153 -4.78 -15.22 -29.06
CA VAL A 153 -4.89 -16.21 -27.95
C VAL A 153 -3.63 -17.02 -27.68
N ASN A 154 -2.81 -17.28 -28.72
CA ASN A 154 -1.55 -18.03 -28.61
C ASN A 154 -0.32 -17.12 -28.42
N GLU A 155 -0.49 -15.80 -28.53
CA GLU A 155 0.54 -14.77 -28.38
C GLU A 155 0.31 -13.88 -27.14
N THR A 156 -0.85 -14.00 -26.49
CA THR A 156 -1.17 -13.33 -25.22
C THR A 156 -0.39 -13.94 -24.07
N GLU A 157 -0.07 -13.11 -23.07
CA GLU A 157 0.42 -13.62 -21.78
C GLU A 157 -0.56 -14.65 -21.21
N SER A 158 -0.07 -15.67 -20.51
CA SER A 158 -0.93 -16.68 -19.88
C SER A 158 -1.67 -16.08 -18.69
N PHE A 159 -2.76 -16.71 -18.26
CA PHE A 159 -3.51 -16.29 -17.09
C PHE A 159 -2.65 -16.34 -15.83
N SER A 160 -1.77 -17.35 -15.69
CA SER A 160 -0.84 -17.43 -14.56
C SER A 160 0.09 -16.21 -14.50
N HIS A 161 0.71 -15.83 -15.63
CA HIS A 161 1.58 -14.64 -15.68
C HIS A 161 0.80 -13.34 -15.46
N TRP A 162 -0.45 -13.26 -15.96
CA TRP A 162 -1.33 -12.13 -15.68
C TRP A 162 -1.63 -11.99 -14.19
N MET A 163 -1.92 -13.09 -13.48
CA MET A 163 -2.12 -13.07 -12.03
C MET A 163 -0.84 -12.67 -11.26
N GLU A 164 0.34 -13.13 -11.71
CA GLU A 164 1.64 -12.73 -11.11
C GLU A 164 1.95 -11.24 -11.31
N ARG A 165 1.55 -10.66 -12.45
CA ARG A 165 1.68 -9.23 -12.74
C ARG A 165 0.72 -8.35 -11.94
N HIS A 166 -0.25 -8.97 -11.26
CA HIS A 166 -1.29 -8.32 -10.46
C HIS A 166 -1.23 -8.78 -9.00
N PRO A 167 -0.15 -8.43 -8.27
CA PRO A 167 0.06 -8.88 -6.89
C PRO A 167 -1.10 -8.49 -5.96
N GLU A 168 -1.77 -7.39 -6.25
CA GLU A 168 -2.88 -6.91 -5.45
C GLU A 168 -4.11 -7.83 -5.48
N LEU A 169 -4.31 -8.61 -6.55
CA LEU A 169 -5.36 -9.63 -6.62
C LEU A 169 -5.05 -10.81 -5.70
N ASN A 170 -3.77 -11.18 -5.61
CA ASN A 170 -3.32 -12.24 -4.71
C ASN A 170 -3.43 -11.81 -3.27
N THR A 171 -3.09 -10.55 -2.94
CA THR A 171 -3.31 -10.01 -1.59
C THR A 171 -4.77 -10.10 -1.17
N ILE A 172 -5.71 -9.62 -2.00
CA ILE A 172 -7.14 -9.68 -1.68
C ILE A 172 -7.59 -11.13 -1.42
N LEU A 173 -7.06 -12.09 -2.20
CA LEU A 173 -7.42 -13.49 -2.04
C LEU A 173 -6.75 -14.12 -0.82
N ASP A 174 -5.47 -13.86 -0.57
CA ASP A 174 -4.72 -14.36 0.58
C ASP A 174 -5.31 -13.85 1.89
N ASP A 175 -5.77 -12.60 1.93
CA ASP A 175 -6.47 -12.03 3.08
C ASP A 175 -7.72 -12.84 3.43
N LEU A 176 -8.47 -13.33 2.43
CA LEU A 176 -9.60 -14.22 2.66
C LEU A 176 -9.16 -15.61 3.16
N LEU A 177 -8.15 -16.19 2.52
CA LEU A 177 -7.74 -17.58 2.76
C LEU A 177 -7.00 -17.77 4.09
N HIS A 178 -6.29 -16.75 4.56
CA HIS A 178 -5.51 -16.77 5.80
C HIS A 178 -6.20 -16.05 6.98
N ALA A 179 -7.35 -15.42 6.73
CA ALA A 179 -8.20 -14.87 7.77
C ALA A 179 -8.58 -15.93 8.82
N SER A 180 -8.88 -15.46 10.04
CA SER A 180 -9.40 -16.32 11.10
C SER A 180 -10.73 -16.97 10.70
N GLU A 181 -11.08 -18.09 11.32
CA GLU A 181 -12.31 -18.83 10.99
C GLU A 181 -13.58 -17.95 11.13
N GLU A 182 -13.59 -17.03 12.09
CA GLU A 182 -14.69 -16.07 12.28
C GLU A 182 -14.77 -15.02 11.16
N GLU A 183 -13.63 -14.54 10.66
CA GLU A 183 -13.55 -13.56 9.58
C GLU A 183 -13.90 -14.20 8.24
N GLN A 184 -13.48 -15.45 8.03
CA GLN A 184 -13.92 -16.26 6.91
C GLN A 184 -15.44 -16.44 6.95
N PHE A 185 -16.02 -16.79 8.10
CA PHE A 185 -17.48 -16.87 8.23
C PHE A 185 -18.17 -15.53 7.92
N ARG A 186 -17.65 -14.40 8.42
CA ARG A 186 -18.17 -13.06 8.10
C ARG A 186 -18.09 -12.75 6.60
N SER A 187 -17.04 -13.19 5.92
CA SER A 187 -16.84 -12.97 4.48
C SER A 187 -17.86 -13.71 3.61
N LEU A 188 -18.51 -14.74 4.14
CA LEU A 188 -19.63 -15.43 3.48
C LEU A 188 -20.95 -14.66 3.59
N MET A 189 -21.04 -13.60 4.40
CA MET A 189 -22.25 -12.79 4.50
C MET A 189 -22.37 -11.86 3.30
N PRO A 190 -23.51 -11.87 2.58
CA PRO A 190 -23.81 -10.85 1.60
C PRO A 190 -23.78 -9.47 2.24
N VAL A 191 -23.19 -8.52 1.51
CA VAL A 191 -23.09 -7.11 1.90
C VAL A 191 -24.46 -6.62 2.33
N GLU A 192 -25.52 -6.96 1.61
CA GLU A 192 -26.85 -6.39 1.81
C GLU A 192 -27.53 -6.89 3.10
N LYS A 193 -27.05 -8.00 3.65
CA LYS A 193 -27.46 -8.53 4.96
C LYS A 193 -26.59 -8.01 6.12
N SER A 194 -25.45 -7.38 5.84
CA SER A 194 -24.48 -6.97 6.87
C SER A 194 -24.85 -5.67 7.60
N LEU A 195 -25.91 -4.95 7.21
CA LEU A 195 -26.36 -3.71 7.89
C LEU A 195 -27.29 -3.96 9.10
N THR A 196 -27.64 -5.21 9.42
CA THR A 196 -28.63 -5.53 10.47
C THR A 196 -28.05 -5.52 11.90
N GLY A 197 -26.91 -4.88 12.13
CA GLY A 197 -26.24 -4.82 13.44
C GLY A 197 -26.69 -3.63 14.28
N ASP A 198 -27.20 -3.90 15.49
CA ASP A 198 -27.45 -2.91 16.55
C ASP A 198 -26.14 -2.19 16.92
N GLY A 199 -26.09 -0.86 16.75
CA GLY A 199 -24.96 -0.09 17.29
C GLY A 199 -24.73 1.32 16.73
N ILE A 200 -25.33 1.69 15.59
CA ILE A 200 -25.15 3.04 15.04
C ILE A 200 -26.50 3.74 14.92
N ALA A 201 -26.72 4.78 15.73
CA ALA A 201 -27.93 5.61 15.73
C ALA A 201 -27.93 6.60 14.54
N LEU A 202 -27.83 6.09 13.32
CA LEU A 202 -27.95 6.91 12.10
C LEU A 202 -29.38 6.94 11.60
N SER A 203 -29.72 8.01 10.85
CA SER A 203 -31.04 8.15 10.25
C SER A 203 -31.29 7.05 9.20
N SER A 204 -32.55 6.70 8.99
CA SER A 204 -32.99 5.79 7.92
C SER A 204 -32.55 6.27 6.53
N GLU A 205 -32.37 7.58 6.36
CA GLU A 205 -31.88 8.20 5.13
C GLU A 205 -30.41 7.83 4.83
N VAL A 206 -29.51 7.96 5.81
CA VAL A 206 -28.09 7.61 5.65
C VAL A 206 -27.94 6.14 5.28
N MET A 207 -28.66 5.26 6.01
CA MET A 207 -28.68 3.83 5.72
C MET A 207 -29.23 3.53 4.33
N SER A 208 -30.23 4.29 3.87
CA SER A 208 -30.78 4.17 2.52
C SER A 208 -29.77 4.58 1.44
N VAL A 209 -28.99 5.63 1.63
CA VAL A 209 -27.96 6.04 0.64
C VAL A 209 -26.86 4.99 0.57
N VAL A 210 -26.30 4.62 1.73
CA VAL A 210 -25.18 3.67 1.82
C VAL A 210 -25.54 2.28 1.27
N SER A 211 -26.80 1.86 1.40
CA SER A 211 -27.30 0.59 0.84
C SER A 211 -27.65 0.65 -0.65
N ARG A 212 -27.94 1.82 -1.21
CA ARG A 212 -28.29 1.99 -2.63
C ARG A 212 -27.10 2.28 -3.54
N ARG A 213 -25.97 2.71 -2.99
CA ARG A 213 -24.70 2.83 -3.72
C ARG A 213 -24.40 1.54 -4.47
N HIS A 214 -24.21 1.61 -5.78
CA HIS A 214 -24.08 0.43 -6.65
C HIS A 214 -22.95 0.61 -7.67
N GLY A 215 -22.04 1.54 -7.41
CA GLY A 215 -20.85 1.75 -8.21
C GLY A 215 -19.84 0.61 -8.08
N GLN A 216 -18.84 0.62 -8.97
CA GLN A 216 -17.69 -0.25 -8.90
C GLN A 216 -16.80 0.12 -7.70
N VAL A 217 -16.62 1.42 -7.45
CA VAL A 217 -15.77 1.92 -6.36
C VAL A 217 -16.60 2.39 -5.17
N LEU A 218 -17.53 3.30 -5.40
CA LEU A 218 -18.58 3.73 -4.48
C LEU A 218 -19.70 2.67 -4.45
N ALA A 219 -19.34 1.48 -3.97
CA ALA A 219 -20.20 0.31 -3.89
C ALA A 219 -21.09 0.35 -2.64
N GLN A 220 -22.00 -0.62 -2.52
CA GLN A 220 -22.83 -0.80 -1.33
C GLN A 220 -21.96 -0.88 -0.06
N GLN A 221 -22.44 -0.27 1.02
CA GLN A 221 -21.73 -0.19 2.31
C GLN A 221 -20.41 0.55 2.28
N THR A 222 -20.17 1.39 1.27
CA THR A 222 -19.02 2.29 1.28
C THR A 222 -19.44 3.70 1.67
N ILE A 223 -18.53 4.42 2.32
CA ILE A 223 -18.66 5.82 2.68
C ILE A 223 -17.47 6.63 2.15
N LEU A 224 -17.68 7.94 1.98
CA LEU A 224 -16.62 8.91 1.75
C LEU A 224 -16.38 9.64 3.06
N LYS A 225 -15.23 9.36 3.66
CA LYS A 225 -14.83 9.93 4.94
C LYS A 225 -13.81 11.05 4.70
N HIS A 226 -13.96 12.17 5.39
CA HIS A 226 -12.97 13.23 5.40
C HIS A 226 -11.62 12.65 5.84
N ASP A 227 -10.58 12.94 5.05
CA ASP A 227 -9.28 12.28 5.24
C ASP A 227 -8.51 12.84 6.44
N ALA A 228 -8.76 14.11 6.78
CA ALA A 228 -8.35 14.71 8.04
C ALA A 228 -9.30 14.32 9.17
N PHE A 229 -8.81 14.37 10.40
CA PHE A 229 -9.61 14.11 11.59
C PHE A 229 -9.09 14.94 12.78
N PRO A 230 -9.94 15.19 13.81
CA PRO A 230 -9.53 15.91 15.01
C PRO A 230 -8.29 15.30 15.67
N GLY A 231 -7.28 16.13 15.93
CA GLY A 231 -6.01 15.67 16.52
C GLY A 231 -4.99 15.08 15.54
N CYS A 232 -5.26 15.09 14.23
CA CYS A 232 -4.28 14.68 13.22
C CYS A 232 -3.00 15.54 13.23
N GLN A 233 -3.08 16.80 13.69
CA GLN A 233 -1.93 17.70 13.83
C GLN A 233 -1.08 17.38 15.05
N LYS A 234 0.21 17.12 14.84
CA LYS A 234 1.21 17.06 15.91
C LYS A 234 1.53 18.48 16.38
N MET A 235 1.20 18.77 17.64
CA MET A 235 1.30 20.12 18.19
C MET A 235 2.74 20.58 18.44
N SER A 236 3.68 19.63 18.61
CA SER A 236 5.10 19.92 18.85
C SER A 236 5.89 20.34 17.61
N LEU A 237 5.31 20.25 16.41
CA LEU A 237 5.95 20.76 15.19
C LEU A 237 6.00 22.29 15.21
N LYS A 238 7.13 22.85 14.78
CA LYS A 238 7.36 24.30 14.76
C LYS A 238 6.55 24.99 13.66
N GLU A 239 6.60 24.48 12.44
CA GLU A 239 5.89 25.04 11.29
C GLU A 239 4.48 24.44 11.16
N LYS A 240 3.46 25.30 10.98
CA LYS A 240 2.05 24.90 10.82
C LYS A 240 1.43 25.72 9.69
N ILE A 241 0.93 25.02 8.68
CA ILE A 241 0.23 25.62 7.53
C ILE A 241 -1.24 25.17 7.62
N PRO A 242 -2.21 26.11 7.68
CA PRO A 242 -3.63 25.75 7.72
C PRO A 242 -4.03 24.83 6.56
N GLY A 243 -4.72 23.73 6.87
CA GLY A 243 -5.14 22.72 5.89
C GLY A 243 -4.02 21.79 5.41
N ALA A 244 -2.79 21.96 5.89
CA ALA A 244 -1.64 21.10 5.61
C ALA A 244 -1.05 20.56 6.92
N TYR A 245 -1.69 19.52 7.44
CA TYR A 245 -1.29 18.94 8.71
C TYR A 245 0.10 18.31 8.65
N ASN A 246 0.84 18.37 9.76
CA ASN A 246 2.14 17.72 9.92
C ASN A 246 3.22 18.11 8.90
N PHE A 247 3.11 19.32 8.32
CA PHE A 247 4.14 19.89 7.46
C PHE A 247 5.48 20.03 8.20
N ARG A 248 6.56 19.60 7.57
CA ARG A 248 7.93 19.64 8.10
C ARG A 248 8.95 19.56 6.97
N ARG A 249 10.18 19.98 7.24
CA ARG A 249 11.27 19.99 6.25
C ARG A 249 12.63 19.79 6.89
N VAL A 250 13.53 19.15 6.14
CA VAL A 250 14.93 18.91 6.51
C VAL A 250 15.82 19.46 5.40
N GLU A 251 16.90 20.15 5.77
CA GLU A 251 17.88 20.68 4.81
C GLU A 251 18.78 19.60 4.27
N ILE A 252 18.93 19.56 2.94
CA ILE A 252 19.84 18.62 2.28
C ILE A 252 21.30 18.90 2.65
N SER A 253 21.68 20.17 2.86
CA SER A 253 23.03 20.54 3.30
C SER A 253 23.40 19.91 4.65
N LYS A 254 22.49 19.98 5.62
CA LYS A 254 22.64 19.34 6.93
C LYS A 254 22.74 17.82 6.79
N ILE A 255 21.89 17.21 5.97
CA ILE A 255 21.93 15.76 5.68
C ILE A 255 23.30 15.34 5.13
N LYS A 256 23.82 16.05 4.13
CA LYS A 256 25.13 15.76 3.53
C LYS A 256 26.27 15.92 4.54
N SER A 257 26.19 16.95 5.39
CA SER A 257 27.21 17.21 6.42
C SER A 257 27.23 16.15 7.53
N ALA A 258 26.08 15.53 7.84
CA ALA A 258 25.95 14.53 8.90
C ALA A 258 26.84 13.29 8.66
N VAL A 259 27.13 12.98 7.39
CA VAL A 259 28.04 11.90 6.99
C VAL A 259 29.47 12.12 7.53
N LYS A 260 29.96 13.38 7.53
CA LYS A 260 31.34 13.71 7.92
C LYS A 260 31.61 13.62 9.42
N TYR A 261 30.62 13.94 10.26
CA TYR A 261 30.83 14.14 11.70
C TYR A 261 30.63 12.88 12.56
N GLY A 262 30.64 11.69 11.94
CA GLY A 262 30.83 10.41 12.65
C GLY A 262 29.81 10.06 13.74
N GLY A 263 28.67 10.75 13.83
CA GLY A 263 27.62 10.47 14.82
C GLY A 263 27.19 11.66 15.68
N MET A 264 28.06 12.62 16.01
CA MET A 264 27.69 13.69 16.97
C MET A 264 26.64 14.68 16.44
N ALA A 265 26.62 14.94 15.13
CA ALA A 265 25.60 15.82 14.52
C ALA A 265 24.26 15.09 14.24
N ALA A 266 24.21 13.77 14.43
CA ALA A 266 23.06 12.92 14.10
C ALA A 266 22.50 12.14 15.30
N THR A 267 23.06 12.34 16.50
CA THR A 267 22.47 11.91 17.78
C THR A 267 21.27 12.77 18.15
N VAL A 268 21.24 14.03 17.70
CA VAL A 268 20.10 14.93 17.90
C VAL A 268 19.03 14.62 16.85
N GLY A 269 17.82 14.28 17.31
CA GLY A 269 16.67 14.03 16.45
C GLY A 269 16.26 15.29 15.67
N GLY A 270 15.71 15.12 14.47
CA GLY A 270 15.26 16.23 13.62
C GLY A 270 14.23 17.12 14.30
N LEU A 271 13.32 16.52 15.09
CA LEU A 271 12.36 17.30 15.88
C LEU A 271 13.05 18.21 16.89
N ALA A 272 14.02 17.67 17.64
CA ALA A 272 14.75 18.42 18.65
C ALA A 272 15.55 19.55 18.00
N ALA A 273 16.26 19.24 16.90
CA ALA A 273 17.01 20.23 16.15
C ALA A 273 16.14 21.38 15.61
N ASP A 274 14.93 21.09 15.12
CA ASP A 274 14.02 22.16 14.64
C ASP A 274 13.40 22.97 15.79
N MET A 275 13.13 22.34 16.94
CA MET A 275 12.65 23.04 18.14
C MET A 275 13.71 23.97 18.75
N GLU A 276 14.99 23.58 18.71
CA GLU A 276 16.12 24.38 19.22
C GLU A 276 16.57 25.46 18.23
N ARG A 277 16.16 25.37 16.96
CA ARG A 277 16.54 26.33 15.92
C ARG A 277 16.02 27.73 16.22
N SER A 278 16.90 28.73 16.17
CA SER A 278 16.52 30.15 16.28
C SER A 278 15.69 30.61 15.08
N ASP A 279 14.76 31.54 15.30
CA ASP A 279 13.99 32.17 14.21
C ASP A 279 14.86 33.08 13.32
N GLU A 280 16.04 33.49 13.82
CA GLU A 280 17.03 34.28 13.08
C GLU A 280 17.89 33.44 12.13
N ASP A 281 17.81 32.10 12.22
CA ASP A 281 18.49 31.14 11.33
C ASP A 281 17.46 30.38 10.47
N PRO A 282 16.96 31.00 9.38
CA PRO A 282 15.95 30.39 8.53
C PRO A 282 16.54 29.23 7.73
N LEU A 283 15.71 28.22 7.49
CA LEU A 283 16.17 27.05 6.74
C LEU A 283 16.58 27.44 5.31
N THR A 284 17.70 26.88 4.84
CA THR A 284 18.26 27.13 3.51
C THR A 284 18.03 25.94 2.59
N ALA A 285 17.36 26.21 1.47
CA ALA A 285 17.02 25.20 0.49
C ALA A 285 18.28 24.68 -0.26
N PRO A 286 18.29 23.45 -0.81
CA PRO A 286 17.12 22.58 -1.04
C PRO A 286 16.66 21.77 0.17
N PHE A 287 15.36 21.41 0.14
CA PHE A 287 14.68 20.71 1.24
C PHE A 287 14.17 19.32 0.85
N ILE A 288 14.11 18.44 1.86
CA ILE A 288 13.26 17.25 1.87
C ILE A 288 12.11 17.53 2.84
N CYS A 289 10.89 17.54 2.32
CA CYS A 289 9.69 17.93 3.05
C CYS A 289 8.70 16.76 3.19
N GLY A 290 7.83 16.84 4.19
CA GLY A 290 6.73 15.89 4.38
C GLY A 290 5.50 16.55 4.97
N CYS A 291 4.29 16.11 4.58
CA CYS A 291 3.03 16.48 5.26
C CYS A 291 1.97 15.37 5.18
N ALA A 292 0.86 15.57 5.91
CA ALA A 292 -0.39 14.82 5.74
C ALA A 292 -1.10 15.19 4.43
N MET A 293 -2.21 14.54 4.10
CA MET A 293 -2.97 14.90 2.91
C MET A 293 -3.51 16.34 3.02
N PRO A 294 -3.10 17.27 2.14
CA PRO A 294 -3.53 18.66 2.23
C PRO A 294 -4.80 18.92 1.42
N ASN A 295 -5.59 19.92 1.82
CA ASN A 295 -6.61 20.47 0.94
C ASN A 295 -5.99 21.30 -0.21
N LYS A 296 -6.76 21.59 -1.26
CA LYS A 296 -6.25 22.25 -2.48
C LYS A 296 -5.58 23.60 -2.21
N ASP A 297 -6.16 24.40 -1.30
CA ASP A 297 -5.62 25.72 -0.95
C ASP A 297 -4.34 25.62 -0.11
N ALA A 298 -4.22 24.58 0.71
CA ALA A 298 -3.04 24.28 1.50
C ALA A 298 -1.86 23.80 0.64
N VAL A 299 -2.11 23.05 -0.44
CA VAL A 299 -1.07 22.72 -1.44
C VAL A 299 -0.44 24.00 -1.98
N LYS A 300 -1.25 24.97 -2.40
CA LYS A 300 -0.77 26.28 -2.88
C LYS A 300 0.02 27.03 -1.81
N SER A 301 -0.43 26.96 -0.56
CA SER A 301 0.23 27.60 0.58
C SER A 301 1.61 27.00 0.87
N ILE A 302 1.74 25.67 0.81
CA ILE A 302 3.03 24.97 0.90
C ILE A 302 3.95 25.41 -0.24
N LEU A 303 3.47 25.38 -1.49
CA LEU A 303 4.29 25.75 -2.64
C LEU A 303 4.78 27.20 -2.56
N LYS A 304 3.97 28.13 -2.03
CA LYS A 304 4.41 29.50 -1.73
C LYS A 304 5.49 29.53 -0.66
N ALA A 305 5.32 28.79 0.44
CA ALA A 305 6.32 28.69 1.51
C ALA A 305 7.64 28.11 1.02
N MET A 306 7.60 27.25 -0.02
CA MET A 306 8.76 26.67 -0.70
C MET A 306 9.27 27.54 -1.87
N GLN A 307 8.77 28.77 -2.06
CA GLN A 307 9.15 29.66 -3.17
C GLN A 307 8.94 29.06 -4.57
N ALA A 308 7.94 28.18 -4.70
CA ALA A 308 7.51 27.52 -5.93
C ALA A 308 6.12 27.98 -6.41
N GLY A 309 5.62 29.10 -5.86
CA GLY A 309 4.45 29.79 -6.40
C GLY A 309 4.72 30.51 -7.73
N PRO A 310 3.71 31.18 -8.30
CA PRO A 310 3.87 31.99 -9.51
C PRO A 310 4.97 33.06 -9.32
N GLY A 311 5.95 33.09 -10.22
CA GLY A 311 7.13 33.97 -10.12
C GLY A 311 8.21 33.50 -9.12
N GLY A 312 8.01 32.36 -8.47
CA GLY A 312 9.00 31.72 -7.63
C GLY A 312 10.23 31.24 -8.41
N LYS A 313 11.34 30.96 -7.71
CA LYS A 313 12.59 30.48 -8.32
C LYS A 313 12.83 28.99 -8.08
N ARG A 314 11.98 28.34 -7.28
CA ARG A 314 12.13 26.95 -6.89
C ARG A 314 11.09 26.08 -7.55
N ARG A 315 11.39 24.79 -7.65
CA ARG A 315 10.52 23.76 -8.22
C ARG A 315 10.39 22.62 -7.22
N VAL A 316 9.21 22.04 -7.10
CA VAL A 316 8.93 20.98 -6.11
C VAL A 316 8.55 19.69 -6.82
N LEU A 317 9.23 18.60 -6.48
CA LEU A 317 8.80 17.24 -6.82
C LEU A 317 7.91 16.73 -5.71
N TRP A 318 6.60 16.72 -5.96
CA TRP A 318 5.59 16.26 -5.02
C TRP A 318 5.25 14.79 -5.26
N THR A 319 5.50 13.95 -4.27
CA THR A 319 5.30 12.50 -4.33
C THR A 319 4.25 12.06 -3.31
N CYS A 320 3.09 11.59 -3.81
CA CYS A 320 2.05 11.01 -2.98
C CYS A 320 2.29 9.51 -2.78
N LEU A 321 2.46 9.08 -1.53
CA LEU A 321 2.80 7.70 -1.17
C LEU A 321 1.58 6.84 -0.81
N ARG A 322 0.38 7.26 -1.23
CA ARG A 322 -0.87 6.56 -0.88
C ARG A 322 -1.22 5.48 -1.90
N GLU A 323 -1.68 4.36 -1.39
CA GLU A 323 -2.33 3.32 -2.19
C GLU A 323 -3.86 3.45 -2.19
N GLU A 324 -4.42 4.19 -1.23
CA GLU A 324 -5.85 4.42 -1.18
C GLU A 324 -6.27 5.47 -2.23
N PRO A 325 -7.39 5.27 -2.93
CA PRO A 325 -7.95 6.28 -3.81
C PRO A 325 -8.48 7.46 -2.97
N VAL A 326 -8.21 8.68 -3.44
CA VAL A 326 -8.68 9.91 -2.81
C VAL A 326 -9.49 10.71 -3.82
N ILE A 327 -10.55 11.37 -3.37
CA ILE A 327 -11.32 12.32 -4.18
C ILE A 327 -11.39 13.67 -3.46
N TYR A 328 -11.21 14.76 -4.20
CA TYR A 328 -11.42 16.10 -3.68
C TYR A 328 -12.87 16.53 -3.93
N VAL A 329 -13.54 16.97 -2.87
CA VAL A 329 -14.91 17.50 -2.89
C VAL A 329 -14.87 18.87 -2.23
N ASN A 330 -15.25 19.92 -2.95
CA ASN A 330 -15.14 21.31 -2.49
C ASN A 330 -13.75 21.61 -1.90
N LYS A 331 -12.70 21.22 -2.64
CA LYS A 331 -11.27 21.37 -2.29
C LYS A 331 -10.74 20.51 -1.13
N ASN A 332 -11.58 19.76 -0.42
CA ASN A 332 -11.17 18.91 0.70
C ASN A 332 -11.02 17.44 0.26
N PRO A 333 -9.99 16.72 0.75
CA PRO A 333 -9.77 15.32 0.38
C PRO A 333 -10.65 14.36 1.19
N TYR A 334 -11.29 13.40 0.50
CA TYR A 334 -12.09 12.33 1.07
C TYR A 334 -11.56 10.97 0.61
N VAL A 335 -11.67 9.97 1.48
CA VAL A 335 -11.19 8.61 1.26
C VAL A 335 -12.34 7.61 1.42
N LEU A 336 -12.32 6.55 0.61
CA LEU A 336 -13.29 5.46 0.67
C LEU A 336 -13.09 4.60 1.93
N ARG A 337 -14.18 4.31 2.65
CA ARG A 337 -14.18 3.38 3.79
C ARG A 337 -15.36 2.42 3.73
N LEU A 338 -15.26 1.30 4.44
CA LEU A 338 -16.43 0.47 4.71
C LEU A 338 -17.25 1.08 5.84
N PHE A 339 -18.56 1.08 5.67
CA PHE A 339 -19.48 1.62 6.66
C PHE A 339 -19.43 0.85 8.00
N ILE A 340 -19.20 -0.47 7.96
CA ILE A 340 -19.11 -1.32 9.15
C ILE A 340 -17.80 -1.12 9.93
N ASP A 341 -16.76 -0.59 9.28
CA ASP A 341 -15.46 -0.34 9.89
C ASP A 341 -14.84 0.96 9.31
N PRO A 342 -15.43 2.12 9.64
CA PRO A 342 -15.13 3.38 8.96
C PRO A 342 -13.73 3.92 9.28
N LEU A 343 -13.07 3.39 10.31
CA LEU A 343 -11.74 3.83 10.75
C LEU A 343 -10.62 2.97 10.15
N LYS A 344 -10.92 1.80 9.56
CA LYS A 344 -9.93 0.91 8.94
C LYS A 344 -9.70 1.25 7.47
N ASN A 345 -8.45 1.19 7.02
CA ASN A 345 -8.08 1.38 5.61
C ASN A 345 -8.54 0.18 4.77
N LEU A 346 -8.94 0.45 3.52
CA LEU A 346 -9.11 -0.58 2.50
C LEU A 346 -7.76 -0.77 1.81
N GLU A 347 -6.94 -1.63 2.40
CA GLU A 347 -5.57 -1.91 1.93
C GLU A 347 -5.61 -2.82 0.70
N THR A 348 -4.67 -2.61 -0.22
CA THR A 348 -4.56 -3.41 -1.44
C THR A 348 -3.11 -3.49 -1.83
N THR A 349 -2.36 -4.29 -1.07
CA THR A 349 -0.91 -4.37 -1.13
C THR A 349 -0.39 -4.60 -2.54
N GLY A 350 0.62 -3.81 -2.93
CA GLY A 350 1.28 -3.95 -4.24
C GLY A 350 0.50 -3.38 -5.43
N ILE A 351 -0.60 -2.65 -5.20
CA ILE A 351 -1.35 -1.98 -6.27
C ILE A 351 -0.48 -0.98 -7.05
N SER A 352 -0.60 -1.01 -8.38
CA SER A 352 0.11 -0.08 -9.26
C SER A 352 -0.53 1.31 -9.29
N LYS A 353 0.28 2.33 -9.63
CA LYS A 353 -0.16 3.73 -9.76
C LYS A 353 -1.36 3.87 -10.69
N GLU A 354 -1.29 3.28 -11.89
CA GLU A 354 -2.30 3.43 -12.94
C GLU A 354 -3.67 2.92 -12.49
N ARG A 355 -3.68 1.95 -11.59
CA ARG A 355 -4.89 1.34 -11.07
C ARG A 355 -5.51 2.13 -9.95
N VAL A 356 -4.69 2.70 -9.05
CA VAL A 356 -5.19 3.65 -8.05
C VAL A 356 -5.78 4.88 -8.74
N GLU A 357 -5.07 5.47 -9.71
CA GLU A 357 -5.57 6.62 -10.47
C GLU A 357 -6.85 6.26 -11.26
N GLY A 358 -6.91 5.06 -11.86
CA GLY A 358 -8.14 4.58 -12.50
C GLY A 358 -9.32 4.39 -11.53
N MET A 359 -9.05 3.99 -10.28
CA MET A 359 -10.07 3.94 -9.23
C MET A 359 -10.53 5.34 -8.82
N GLU A 360 -9.64 6.33 -8.79
CA GLU A 360 -9.99 7.74 -8.52
C GLU A 360 -10.87 8.31 -9.63
N ASP A 361 -10.56 8.03 -10.90
CA ASP A 361 -11.38 8.43 -12.04
C ASP A 361 -12.78 7.79 -12.00
N GLN A 362 -12.84 6.49 -11.70
CA GLN A 362 -14.10 5.76 -11.57
C GLN A 362 -14.91 6.28 -10.36
N MET A 363 -14.27 6.56 -9.24
CA MET A 363 -14.89 7.15 -8.05
C MET A 363 -15.45 8.54 -8.37
N LYS A 364 -14.69 9.38 -9.07
CA LYS A 364 -15.18 10.69 -9.55
C LYS A 364 -16.42 10.53 -10.41
N TYR A 365 -16.39 9.62 -11.40
CA TYR A 365 -17.55 9.36 -12.25
C TYR A 365 -18.80 8.97 -11.44
N GLU A 366 -18.64 8.07 -10.46
CA GLU A 366 -19.73 7.60 -9.61
C GLU A 366 -20.26 8.68 -8.66
N VAL A 367 -19.37 9.49 -8.08
CA VAL A 367 -19.74 10.68 -7.31
C VAL A 367 -20.58 11.64 -8.16
N LEU A 368 -20.18 11.91 -9.41
CA LEU A 368 -20.94 12.77 -10.31
C LEU A 368 -22.32 12.21 -10.69
N GLN A 369 -22.51 10.88 -10.68
CA GLN A 369 -23.84 10.28 -10.83
C GLN A 369 -24.66 10.42 -9.54
N GLU A 370 -24.05 10.18 -8.37
CA GLU A 370 -24.71 10.36 -7.07
C GLU A 370 -25.19 11.81 -6.88
N LEU A 371 -24.40 12.80 -7.30
CA LEU A 371 -24.82 14.21 -7.33
C LEU A 371 -26.07 14.44 -8.17
N LYS A 372 -26.25 13.74 -9.30
CA LYS A 372 -27.47 13.87 -10.11
C LYS A 372 -28.66 13.19 -9.45
N GLU A 373 -28.44 12.11 -8.72
CA GLU A 373 -29.49 11.37 -8.01
C GLU A 373 -30.03 12.16 -6.80
N TYR A 374 -29.17 12.92 -6.13
CA TYR A 374 -29.51 13.64 -4.89
C TYR A 374 -29.52 15.17 -5.02
N ASP A 375 -29.91 15.68 -6.19
CA ASP A 375 -30.12 17.12 -6.48
C ASP A 375 -28.88 18.01 -6.18
N GLY A 376 -27.71 17.58 -6.64
CA GLY A 376 -26.43 18.28 -6.47
C GLY A 376 -25.80 18.12 -5.09
N ARG A 377 -26.26 17.14 -4.30
CA ARG A 377 -25.73 16.85 -2.97
C ARG A 377 -25.09 15.48 -2.90
N ILE A 378 -24.08 15.34 -2.06
CA ILE A 378 -23.40 14.07 -1.77
C ILE A 378 -23.33 13.85 -0.27
N LEU A 379 -23.45 12.57 0.13
CA LEU A 379 -23.32 12.17 1.52
C LEU A 379 -21.85 11.87 1.86
N LEU A 380 -21.26 12.76 2.66
CA LEU A 380 -19.92 12.68 3.21
C LEU A 380 -19.97 12.36 4.69
N HIS A 381 -18.83 12.03 5.28
CA HIS A 381 -18.72 11.69 6.69
C HIS A 381 -17.50 12.35 7.31
N ASP A 382 -17.68 12.98 8.47
CA ASP A 382 -16.59 13.58 9.25
C ASP A 382 -16.48 12.93 10.63
N GLU A 383 -15.39 13.14 11.33
CA GLU A 383 -15.22 12.73 12.73
C GLU A 383 -15.53 13.90 13.67
N GLU A 384 -16.30 13.63 14.72
CA GLU A 384 -16.59 14.62 15.75
C GLU A 384 -15.36 14.87 16.65
N ASP A 385 -15.17 16.13 17.08
CA ASP A 385 -14.05 16.51 17.95
C ASP A 385 -14.03 15.71 19.26
N GLY A 386 -12.97 14.94 19.49
CA GLY A 386 -12.73 14.23 20.75
C GLY A 386 -13.54 12.94 20.93
N SER A 387 -14.30 12.52 19.92
CA SER A 387 -14.94 11.20 19.87
C SER A 387 -14.54 10.46 18.60
N PHE A 388 -14.64 9.13 18.59
CA PHE A 388 -14.47 8.33 17.35
C PHE A 388 -15.80 8.18 16.61
N ASN A 389 -16.75 9.10 16.86
CA ASN A 389 -18.08 9.04 16.25
C ASN A 389 -18.04 9.67 14.87
N LEU A 390 -18.61 8.96 13.92
CA LEU A 390 -18.72 9.38 12.54
C LEU A 390 -20.02 10.16 12.33
N VAL A 391 -19.92 11.39 11.84
CA VAL A 391 -21.05 12.28 11.58
C VAL A 391 -21.32 12.36 10.07
N PRO A 392 -22.51 11.97 9.59
CA PRO A 392 -22.89 12.12 8.20
C PRO A 392 -23.19 13.60 7.88
N VAL A 393 -22.69 14.09 6.75
CA VAL A 393 -22.87 15.47 6.28
C VAL A 393 -23.35 15.45 4.83
N TRP A 394 -24.51 16.06 4.57
CA TRP A 394 -24.93 16.37 3.22
C TRP A 394 -24.23 17.64 2.75
N GLU A 395 -23.46 17.54 1.68
CA GLU A 395 -22.76 18.67 1.11
C GLU A 395 -23.28 18.96 -0.31
N THR A 396 -23.61 20.22 -0.58
CA THR A 396 -23.94 20.68 -1.93
C THR A 396 -22.66 20.97 -2.69
N VAL A 397 -22.47 20.32 -3.82
CA VAL A 397 -21.20 20.32 -4.55
C VAL A 397 -21.46 20.61 -6.03
N PRO A 398 -20.89 21.69 -6.58
CA PRO A 398 -20.85 21.89 -8.02
C PRO A 398 -20.04 20.75 -8.69
N PRO A 399 -20.49 20.18 -9.83
CA PRO A 399 -19.76 19.10 -10.51
C PRO A 399 -18.28 19.38 -10.79
N GLU A 400 -17.91 20.64 -11.01
CA GLU A 400 -16.54 21.11 -11.24
C GLU A 400 -15.65 21.10 -9.99
N GLU A 401 -16.22 21.05 -8.80
CA GLU A 401 -15.51 20.97 -7.51
C GLU A 401 -15.30 19.51 -7.04
N VAL A 402 -15.60 18.54 -7.92
CA VAL A 402 -15.22 17.13 -7.76
C VAL A 402 -14.00 16.85 -8.61
N GLU A 403 -12.84 16.69 -7.98
CA GLU A 403 -11.55 16.55 -8.65
C GLU A 403 -10.77 15.33 -8.15
N THR A 404 -10.08 14.63 -9.04
CA THR A 404 -9.05 13.66 -8.63
C THR A 404 -7.78 14.40 -8.18
N PRO A 405 -6.89 13.79 -7.39
CA PRO A 405 -5.60 14.39 -7.04
C PRO A 405 -4.80 14.83 -8.28
N GLY A 406 -4.83 14.03 -9.35
CA GLY A 406 -4.20 14.40 -10.63
C GLY A 406 -4.74 15.72 -11.21
N GLU A 407 -6.05 15.92 -11.18
CA GLU A 407 -6.71 17.15 -11.64
C GLU A 407 -6.42 18.35 -10.73
N VAL A 408 -6.38 18.14 -9.41
CA VAL A 408 -6.00 19.18 -8.44
C VAL A 408 -4.59 19.71 -8.73
N PHE A 409 -3.60 18.82 -8.90
CA PHE A 409 -2.24 19.24 -9.21
C PHE A 409 -2.12 19.80 -10.64
N ALA A 410 -2.89 19.29 -11.60
CA ALA A 410 -2.94 19.86 -12.94
C ALA A 410 -3.49 21.30 -12.95
N SER A 411 -4.57 21.58 -12.22
CA SER A 411 -5.13 22.93 -12.10
C SER A 411 -4.18 23.88 -11.37
N ILE A 412 -3.51 23.43 -10.31
CA ILE A 412 -2.48 24.22 -9.61
C ILE A 412 -1.30 24.55 -10.53
N ARG A 413 -0.83 23.61 -11.37
CA ARG A 413 0.21 23.89 -12.37
C ARG A 413 -0.26 24.93 -13.40
N ALA A 414 -1.50 24.86 -13.85
CA ALA A 414 -2.08 25.81 -14.80
C ALA A 414 -2.14 27.24 -14.24
N GLU A 415 -2.23 27.41 -12.92
CA GLU A 415 -2.13 28.71 -12.23
C GLU A 415 -0.69 29.27 -12.15
N GLY A 416 0.31 28.56 -12.68
CA GLY A 416 1.71 28.99 -12.73
C GLY A 416 2.57 28.53 -11.54
N TYR A 417 2.07 27.60 -10.72
CA TYR A 417 2.88 26.97 -9.67
C TYR A 417 3.85 25.95 -10.26
N GLN A 418 5.05 25.89 -9.69
CA GLN A 418 6.16 25.04 -10.14
C GLN A 418 6.21 23.75 -9.34
N VAL A 419 5.21 22.89 -9.56
CA VAL A 419 5.12 21.57 -8.92
C VAL A 419 5.10 20.48 -9.99
N ASP A 420 5.73 19.36 -9.70
CA ASP A 420 5.56 18.14 -10.46
C ASP A 420 5.02 17.04 -9.55
N TYR A 421 3.85 16.51 -9.88
CA TYR A 421 3.13 15.54 -9.04
C TYR A 421 3.32 14.13 -9.58
N LEU A 422 3.65 13.21 -8.68
CA LEU A 422 3.73 11.78 -8.95
C LEU A 422 3.10 11.00 -7.78
N ARG A 423 2.35 9.94 -8.09
CA ARG A 423 1.88 8.96 -7.10
C ARG A 423 2.73 7.70 -7.16
N ILE A 424 3.18 7.23 -6.01
CA ILE A 424 3.90 5.96 -5.81
C ILE A 424 3.20 5.23 -4.66
N PRO A 425 2.27 4.31 -4.95
CA PRO A 425 1.52 3.58 -3.92
C PRO A 425 2.44 2.80 -2.96
N ILE A 426 2.29 3.04 -1.66
CA ILE A 426 2.93 2.25 -0.61
C ILE A 426 1.85 1.81 0.38
N THR A 427 1.87 0.53 0.70
CA THR A 427 1.00 -0.09 1.69
C THR A 427 1.24 0.47 3.08
N ASP A 428 0.16 0.75 3.80
CA ASP A 428 0.29 1.36 5.11
C ASP A 428 1.00 0.42 6.08
N GLU A 429 1.79 1.00 6.99
CA GLU A 429 2.54 0.26 8.03
C GLU A 429 3.59 -0.76 7.55
N GLN A 430 3.60 -1.17 6.28
CA GLN A 430 4.54 -2.10 5.67
C GLN A 430 5.81 -1.43 5.11
N ALA A 431 6.81 -2.24 4.77
CA ALA A 431 7.99 -1.80 4.05
C ALA A 431 7.66 -1.51 2.58
N PRO A 432 8.29 -0.50 1.94
CA PRO A 432 8.18 -0.34 0.50
C PRO A 432 8.68 -1.60 -0.22
N ILE A 433 7.94 -2.05 -1.24
CA ILE A 433 8.41 -3.14 -2.10
C ILE A 433 9.63 -2.68 -2.92
N PRO A 434 10.50 -3.58 -3.40
CA PRO A 434 11.72 -3.21 -4.13
C PRO A 434 11.49 -2.22 -5.29
N ASP A 435 10.44 -2.42 -6.08
CA ASP A 435 10.07 -1.56 -7.22
C ASP A 435 9.77 -0.10 -6.80
N VAL A 436 9.35 0.13 -5.54
CA VAL A 436 9.12 1.48 -5.02
C VAL A 436 10.44 2.19 -4.77
N PHE A 437 11.47 1.49 -4.28
CA PHE A 437 12.79 2.08 -4.11
C PHE A 437 13.38 2.52 -5.46
N ASP A 438 13.19 1.72 -6.51
CA ASP A 438 13.61 2.07 -7.87
C ASP A 438 12.92 3.33 -8.40
N GLN A 439 11.60 3.44 -8.21
CA GLN A 439 10.86 4.66 -8.57
C GLN A 439 11.33 5.88 -7.77
N LEU A 440 11.65 5.72 -6.48
CA LEU A 440 12.18 6.81 -5.65
C LEU A 440 13.58 7.23 -6.08
N ILE A 441 14.44 6.30 -6.50
CA ILE A 441 15.76 6.63 -7.08
C ILE A 441 15.58 7.48 -8.33
N GLN A 442 14.74 7.03 -9.27
CA GLN A 442 14.47 7.77 -10.51
C GLN A 442 13.95 9.19 -10.19
N ARG A 443 13.01 9.30 -9.25
CA ARG A 443 12.45 10.58 -8.81
C ARG A 443 13.50 11.52 -8.22
N MET A 444 14.46 10.97 -7.46
CA MET A 444 15.52 11.74 -6.82
C MET A 444 16.64 12.14 -7.80
N GLN A 445 16.92 11.33 -8.81
CA GLN A 445 17.86 11.69 -9.87
C GLN A 445 17.39 12.93 -10.66
N GLU A 446 16.08 13.10 -10.86
CA GLU A 446 15.49 14.33 -11.43
C GLU A 446 15.69 15.53 -10.49
N ALA A 447 15.64 15.32 -9.17
CA ALA A 447 15.74 16.37 -8.15
C ALA A 447 17.12 17.06 -8.10
N ASN A 448 18.18 16.35 -8.49
CA ASN A 448 19.57 16.84 -8.49
C ASN A 448 19.80 18.10 -9.37
N GLN A 449 18.79 18.54 -10.13
CA GLN A 449 18.78 19.80 -10.88
C GLN A 449 18.29 21.02 -10.06
N GLY A 450 18.24 20.90 -8.72
CA GLY A 450 17.88 22.01 -7.82
C GLY A 450 16.42 22.05 -7.37
N TYR A 451 15.72 20.92 -7.42
CA TYR A 451 14.34 20.80 -6.92
C TYR A 451 14.30 20.57 -5.41
N ASP A 452 13.24 21.05 -4.77
CA ASP A 452 12.84 20.56 -3.45
C ASP A 452 11.99 19.31 -3.59
N ILE A 453 12.03 18.44 -2.59
CA ILE A 453 11.29 17.19 -2.57
C ILE A 453 10.20 17.28 -1.52
N MET A 454 9.00 16.80 -1.85
CA MET A 454 7.85 16.80 -0.98
C MET A 454 7.17 15.44 -0.98
N PHE A 455 6.96 14.85 0.19
CA PHE A 455 6.22 13.61 0.34
C PHE A 455 4.91 13.84 1.10
N ASN A 456 3.86 13.13 0.71
CA ASN A 456 2.65 13.07 1.52
C ASN A 456 2.03 11.68 1.55
N CYS A 457 1.35 11.37 2.66
CA CYS A 457 0.44 10.23 2.79
C CYS A 457 -0.82 10.69 3.54
N GLN A 458 -1.60 9.79 4.14
CA GLN A 458 -2.78 10.18 4.93
C GLN A 458 -2.38 11.13 6.07
N MET A 459 -1.68 10.64 7.10
CA MET A 459 -1.32 11.43 8.29
C MET A 459 0.04 12.13 8.20
N GLY A 460 0.81 11.90 7.15
CA GLY A 460 2.19 12.40 7.08
C GLY A 460 3.14 11.71 8.07
N ARG A 461 2.78 10.52 8.59
CA ARG A 461 3.53 9.76 9.61
C ARG A 461 4.39 8.66 9.00
N GLY A 462 3.90 7.42 8.88
CA GLY A 462 4.71 6.25 8.48
C GLY A 462 5.28 6.33 7.07
N ARG A 463 4.42 6.28 6.06
CA ARG A 463 4.79 6.30 4.62
C ARG A 463 5.60 7.56 4.26
N THR A 464 5.13 8.74 4.68
CA THR A 464 5.83 10.02 4.43
C THR A 464 7.22 10.05 5.05
N THR A 465 7.38 9.64 6.31
CA THR A 465 8.71 9.61 6.95
C THR A 465 9.62 8.61 6.26
N THR A 466 9.09 7.48 5.80
CA THR A 466 9.87 6.50 5.01
C THR A 466 10.41 7.12 3.72
N GLY A 467 9.57 7.84 2.97
CA GLY A 467 10.01 8.58 1.77
C GLY A 467 11.08 9.63 2.07
N MET A 468 10.93 10.39 3.16
CA MET A 468 11.93 11.36 3.62
C MET A 468 13.26 10.70 3.99
N VAL A 469 13.23 9.54 4.67
CA VAL A 469 14.42 8.76 5.03
C VAL A 469 15.13 8.26 3.77
N VAL A 470 14.40 7.68 2.81
CA VAL A 470 14.96 7.21 1.53
C VAL A 470 15.61 8.37 0.76
N ALA A 471 14.94 9.52 0.66
CA ALA A 471 15.50 10.71 0.02
C ALA A 471 16.75 11.25 0.75
N SER A 472 16.78 11.14 2.09
CA SER A 472 17.93 11.52 2.91
C SER A 472 19.12 10.59 2.65
N LEU A 473 18.89 9.28 2.60
CA LEU A 473 19.93 8.28 2.28
C LEU A 473 20.51 8.50 0.88
N LEU A 474 19.65 8.72 -0.11
CA LEU A 474 20.06 9.08 -1.46
C LEU A 474 20.88 10.37 -1.45
N SER A 475 20.51 11.38 -0.67
CA SER A 475 21.28 12.63 -0.57
C SER A 475 22.61 12.47 0.18
N MET A 476 22.69 11.55 1.15
CA MET A 476 23.91 11.22 1.88
C MET A 476 24.94 10.51 1.01
N ILE A 477 24.47 9.66 0.09
CA ILE A 477 25.31 8.74 -0.69
C ILE A 477 25.53 9.23 -2.13
N LEU A 478 24.48 9.67 -2.82
CA LEU A 478 24.57 10.19 -4.17
C LEU A 478 25.05 11.65 -4.15
N SER A 479 26.13 11.94 -4.88
CA SER A 479 26.70 13.30 -5.01
C SER A 479 27.17 13.90 -3.67
N ASN A 480 27.84 13.09 -2.85
CA ASN A 480 28.50 13.53 -1.62
C ASN A 480 29.93 12.97 -1.55
N ASP A 481 30.93 13.80 -1.86
CA ASP A 481 32.34 13.38 -1.90
C ASP A 481 32.82 12.82 -0.55
N ALA A 482 32.20 13.25 0.55
CA ALA A 482 32.49 12.79 1.91
C ALA A 482 32.32 11.28 2.12
N ILE A 483 31.45 10.64 1.33
CA ILE A 483 31.20 9.19 1.46
C ILE A 483 32.39 8.39 0.91
N GLY A 484 33.08 8.96 -0.08
CA GLY A 484 34.17 8.30 -0.79
C GLY A 484 35.34 7.95 0.11
N ASP A 485 35.77 8.90 0.94
CA ASP A 485 36.87 8.69 1.90
C ASP A 485 36.49 7.66 2.97
N MET A 486 35.19 7.54 3.27
CA MET A 486 34.66 6.66 4.30
C MET A 486 34.50 5.21 3.80
N THR A 487 34.08 5.01 2.55
CA THR A 487 34.00 3.66 1.96
C THR A 487 35.37 3.01 1.85
N ASP A 488 36.40 3.76 1.44
CA ASP A 488 37.77 3.24 1.30
C ASP A 488 38.36 2.81 2.65
N SER A 489 38.11 3.59 3.72
CA SER A 489 38.55 3.26 5.07
C SER A 489 37.88 1.99 5.63
N PHE A 490 36.59 1.79 5.36
CA PHE A 490 35.85 0.61 5.83
C PHE A 490 36.15 -0.67 5.02
N MET A 491 36.44 -0.57 3.71
CA MET A 491 36.83 -1.75 2.90
C MET A 491 38.18 -2.33 3.33
N VAL A 492 39.10 -1.49 3.81
CA VAL A 492 40.41 -1.94 4.32
C VAL A 492 40.26 -2.70 5.65
N ASP A 493 39.35 -2.26 6.53
CA ASP A 493 39.12 -2.87 7.85
C ASP A 493 38.41 -4.25 7.77
N SER A 494 37.64 -4.51 6.70
CA SER A 494 37.02 -5.83 6.44
C SER A 494 38.03 -6.94 6.13
N SER A 495 39.28 -6.60 5.79
CA SER A 495 40.36 -7.58 5.57
C SER A 495 41.09 -8.00 6.85
N SER A 496 40.87 -7.27 7.96
CA SER A 496 41.35 -7.63 9.28
C SER A 496 40.21 -8.22 10.12
N ASN A 497 40.21 -9.55 10.25
CA ASN A 497 39.47 -10.22 11.31
C ASN A 497 39.88 -9.63 12.67
N VAL A 498 39.08 -8.70 13.21
CA VAL A 498 39.24 -8.22 14.57
C VAL A 498 37.90 -8.32 15.28
N ASN A 499 37.94 -9.12 16.33
CA ASN A 499 36.88 -9.33 17.31
C ASN A 499 36.16 -8.03 17.68
N THR A 500 34.83 -8.15 17.77
CA THR A 500 33.91 -7.37 18.60
C THR A 500 34.59 -6.45 19.63
N THR A 501 34.85 -5.20 19.24
CA THR A 501 35.01 -4.09 20.19
C THR A 501 33.63 -3.48 20.43
N ILE A 502 32.93 -4.04 21.42
CA ILE A 502 31.93 -3.32 22.18
C ILE A 502 32.62 -2.07 22.73
N PHE A 503 32.04 -0.89 22.47
CA PHE A 503 32.57 0.39 22.90
C PHE A 503 32.28 0.55 24.41
N SER A 504 33.07 -0.09 25.27
CA SER A 504 33.04 0.19 26.71
C SER A 504 33.83 1.47 26.98
N LEU A 505 33.11 2.60 27.06
CA LEU A 505 33.62 3.75 27.78
C LEU A 505 33.62 3.39 29.27
N GLN A 506 34.81 3.38 29.84
CA GLN A 506 35.09 3.18 31.24
C GLN A 506 34.39 4.25 32.09
N SER A 507 33.41 3.84 32.87
CA SER A 507 33.09 4.42 34.16
C SER A 507 32.58 3.30 35.06
N ASP A 508 33.30 3.02 36.15
CA ASP A 508 32.99 2.04 37.19
C ASP A 508 31.76 2.47 38.01
N GLU A 509 30.59 2.51 37.38
CA GLU A 509 29.30 2.52 38.06
C GLU A 509 28.60 1.20 37.72
N GLU A 510 27.95 0.55 38.69
CA GLU A 510 27.13 -0.65 38.46
C GLU A 510 25.98 -0.27 37.51
N ILE A 511 26.21 -0.38 36.20
CA ILE A 511 25.19 -0.14 35.17
C ILE A 511 24.16 -1.25 35.33
N ASP A 512 22.93 -0.87 35.65
CA ASP A 512 21.79 -1.78 35.76
C ASP A 512 21.54 -2.46 34.40
N GLU A 513 21.50 -3.80 34.39
CA GLU A 513 21.29 -4.64 33.19
C GLU A 513 20.07 -4.20 32.38
N SER A 514 19.06 -3.60 33.03
CA SER A 514 17.86 -3.08 32.37
C SER A 514 18.14 -1.86 31.47
N TYR A 515 19.15 -1.04 31.79
CA TYR A 515 19.54 0.12 30.98
C TYR A 515 20.29 -0.31 29.72
N GLU A 516 21.17 -1.31 29.83
CA GLU A 516 21.90 -1.85 28.67
C GLU A 516 20.95 -2.50 27.65
N GLU A 517 19.93 -3.21 28.13
CA GLU A 517 18.91 -3.81 27.28
C GLU A 517 18.09 -2.73 26.55
N ARG A 518 17.65 -1.71 27.28
CA ARG A 518 16.90 -0.60 26.70
C ARG A 518 17.69 0.12 25.62
N GLU A 519 18.95 0.45 25.88
CA GLU A 519 19.82 1.15 24.93
C GLU A 519 20.02 0.32 23.65
N ARG A 520 20.23 -0.99 23.79
CA ARG A 520 20.35 -1.93 22.65
C ARG A 520 19.14 -1.85 21.71
N TYR A 521 17.92 -1.92 22.25
CA TYR A 521 16.72 -1.87 21.43
C TYR A 521 16.40 -0.47 20.89
N GLU A 522 16.66 0.59 21.65
CA GLU A 522 16.54 1.96 21.15
C GLU A 522 17.53 2.23 19.98
N ASN A 523 18.68 1.56 19.99
CA ASN A 523 19.65 1.55 18.88
C ASN A 523 19.27 0.61 17.72
N GLY A 524 18.17 -0.13 17.84
CA GLY A 524 17.66 -1.03 16.81
C GLY A 524 18.51 -2.29 16.64
N GLU A 525 19.19 -2.74 17.68
CA GLU A 525 20.09 -3.91 17.64
C GLU A 525 19.32 -5.22 17.89
N TYR A 526 18.33 -5.49 17.04
CA TYR A 526 17.60 -6.75 17.03
C TYR A 526 18.46 -7.87 16.43
N ARG A 527 18.27 -9.11 16.88
CA ARG A 527 19.03 -10.27 16.38
C ARG A 527 19.04 -10.36 14.85
N ILE A 528 17.88 -10.17 14.21
CA ILE A 528 17.73 -10.20 12.75
C ILE A 528 18.51 -9.07 12.05
N ILE A 529 18.58 -7.90 12.68
CA ILE A 529 19.32 -6.74 12.15
C ILE A 529 20.82 -6.94 12.31
N LEU A 530 21.28 -7.48 13.44
CA LEU A 530 22.69 -7.78 13.66
C LEU A 530 23.20 -8.86 12.69
N GLN A 531 22.38 -9.89 12.43
CA GLN A 531 22.67 -10.90 11.42
C GLN A 531 22.69 -10.33 10.01
N LEU A 532 21.77 -9.40 9.69
CA LEU A 532 21.82 -8.69 8.41
C LEU A 532 23.13 -7.90 8.27
N VAL A 533 23.47 -7.12 9.28
CA VAL A 533 24.67 -6.26 9.27
C VAL A 533 25.96 -7.07 9.10
N SER A 534 26.01 -8.31 9.59
CA SER A 534 27.19 -9.17 9.43
C SER A 534 27.34 -9.80 8.04
N VAL A 535 26.26 -9.89 7.25
CA VAL A 535 26.31 -10.45 5.88
C VAL A 535 26.45 -9.40 4.79
N LEU A 536 26.13 -8.13 5.07
CA LEU A 536 26.20 -7.03 4.11
C LEU A 536 27.63 -6.52 3.92
N SER A 537 28.02 -6.22 2.67
CA SER A 537 29.34 -5.70 2.30
C SER A 537 29.74 -4.45 3.09
N TYR A 538 28.79 -3.54 3.29
CA TYR A 538 28.96 -2.30 4.06
C TYR A 538 28.05 -2.24 5.29
N GLY A 539 27.71 -3.39 5.90
CA GLY A 539 26.63 -3.48 6.89
C GLY A 539 26.69 -2.48 8.04
N LYS A 540 27.86 -2.28 8.68
CA LYS A 540 28.02 -1.33 9.78
C LYS A 540 27.79 0.12 9.33
N LEU A 541 28.33 0.49 8.17
CA LEU A 541 28.16 1.81 7.59
C LEU A 541 26.71 2.03 7.13
N ALA A 542 26.12 1.04 6.47
CA ALA A 542 24.73 1.07 6.01
C ALA A 542 23.76 1.27 7.18
N LYS A 543 23.92 0.52 8.29
CA LYS A 543 23.13 0.73 9.51
C LYS A 543 23.33 2.14 10.05
N ARG A 544 24.57 2.60 10.19
CA ARG A 544 24.87 3.94 10.72
C ARG A 544 24.17 5.04 9.92
N LEU A 545 24.30 5.04 8.59
CA LEU A 545 23.65 6.05 7.74
C LEU A 545 22.12 5.95 7.81
N THR A 546 21.58 4.74 7.86
CA THR A 546 20.14 4.49 8.07
C THR A 546 19.66 5.11 9.38
N ASP A 547 20.38 4.87 10.48
CA ASP A 547 20.05 5.40 11.80
C ASP A 547 20.08 6.93 11.85
N GLN A 548 21.09 7.53 11.21
CA GLN A 548 21.20 8.99 11.09
C GLN A 548 20.03 9.57 10.28
N ALA A 549 19.70 9.00 9.13
CA ALA A 549 18.58 9.45 8.31
C ALA A 549 17.24 9.33 9.06
N ILE A 550 17.03 8.24 9.80
CA ILE A 550 15.85 8.04 10.66
C ILE A 550 15.78 9.12 11.74
N ASN A 551 16.88 9.40 12.43
CA ASN A 551 16.93 10.42 13.47
C ASN A 551 16.59 11.80 12.91
N MET A 552 17.17 12.19 11.77
CA MET A 552 16.88 13.48 11.12
C MET A 552 15.43 13.63 10.66
N CYS A 553 14.71 12.52 10.44
CA CYS A 553 13.32 12.51 9.98
C CYS A 553 12.30 12.21 11.10
N ASP A 554 12.71 12.18 12.37
CA ASP A 554 11.91 11.65 13.49
C ASP A 554 10.75 12.55 13.99
N HIS A 555 10.57 13.71 13.37
CA HIS A 555 9.52 14.70 13.61
C HIS A 555 8.16 14.11 13.97
N MET A 556 7.71 13.06 13.28
CA MET A 556 6.45 12.38 13.56
C MET A 556 6.64 11.16 14.44
N GLN A 557 7.57 10.28 14.07
CA GLN A 557 7.88 9.03 14.75
C GLN A 557 9.29 8.58 14.36
N ASN A 558 10.08 8.14 15.35
CA ASN A 558 11.33 7.43 15.09
C ASN A 558 11.04 5.94 14.93
N LEU A 559 11.47 5.34 13.81
CA LEU A 559 11.15 3.95 13.48
C LEU A 559 11.73 2.96 14.51
N ARG A 560 12.98 3.18 14.96
CA ARG A 560 13.65 2.28 15.92
C ARG A 560 12.95 2.30 17.27
N LYS A 561 12.68 3.49 17.80
CA LYS A 561 11.92 3.67 19.06
C LYS A 561 10.51 3.06 18.95
N ALA A 562 9.86 3.21 17.79
CA ALA A 562 8.54 2.61 17.58
C ALA A 562 8.56 1.08 17.64
N ILE A 563 9.55 0.42 17.03
CA ILE A 563 9.68 -1.05 17.11
C ILE A 563 9.84 -1.47 18.58
N TYR A 564 10.67 -0.75 19.35
CA TYR A 564 10.84 -1.02 20.78
C TYR A 564 9.56 -0.79 21.59
N ASP A 565 8.82 0.30 21.35
CA ASP A 565 7.53 0.56 22.00
C ASP A 565 6.54 -0.58 21.74
N TYR A 566 6.50 -1.12 20.51
CA TYR A 566 5.65 -2.26 20.17
C TYR A 566 6.11 -3.55 20.85
N LYS A 567 7.42 -3.80 20.95
CA LYS A 567 7.99 -4.92 21.73
C LYS A 567 7.50 -4.87 23.17
N LEU A 568 7.67 -3.73 23.86
CA LEU A 568 7.22 -3.56 25.24
C LEU A 568 5.72 -3.79 25.39
N ARG A 569 4.90 -3.28 24.46
CA ARG A 569 3.45 -3.50 24.47
C ARG A 569 3.11 -5.00 24.38
N LEU A 570 3.78 -5.74 23.50
CA LEU A 570 3.54 -7.17 23.32
C LEU A 570 3.94 -7.99 24.56
N GLU A 571 5.02 -7.61 25.24
CA GLU A 571 5.47 -8.26 26.48
C GLU A 571 4.50 -8.04 27.64
N THR A 572 3.88 -6.86 27.71
CA THR A 572 2.88 -6.56 28.74
C THR A 572 1.52 -7.22 28.50
N MET A 573 1.27 -7.76 27.29
CA MET A 573 0.01 -8.43 26.98
C MET A 573 0.02 -9.87 27.50
N THR A 574 -0.93 -10.19 28.38
CA THR A 574 -1.09 -11.53 28.95
C THR A 574 -1.86 -12.51 28.05
N ASP A 575 -2.62 -11.99 27.07
CA ASP A 575 -3.47 -12.77 26.17
C ASP A 575 -2.78 -13.03 24.81
N HIS A 576 -1.74 -13.86 24.87
CA HIS A 576 -0.97 -14.28 23.70
C HIS A 576 -1.88 -15.04 22.71
N GLY A 577 -2.01 -14.49 21.50
CA GLY A 577 -2.82 -15.09 20.43
C GLY A 577 -4.21 -14.47 20.23
N SER A 578 -4.61 -13.50 21.06
CA SER A 578 -5.83 -12.70 20.83
C SER A 578 -5.75 -11.89 19.53
N LYS A 579 -6.91 -11.47 18.97
CA LYS A 579 -6.96 -10.62 17.76
C LYS A 579 -6.15 -9.34 17.91
N LYS A 580 -6.24 -8.72 19.09
CA LYS A 580 -5.49 -7.50 19.43
C LYS A 580 -3.98 -7.78 19.52
N TRP A 581 -3.57 -8.90 20.11
CA TRP A 581 -2.16 -9.28 20.14
C TRP A 581 -1.63 -9.51 18.72
N LYS A 582 -2.38 -10.24 17.88
CA LYS A 582 -1.99 -10.52 16.49
C LYS A 582 -1.84 -9.25 15.67
N SER A 583 -2.79 -8.31 15.76
CA SER A 583 -2.69 -7.05 15.02
C SER A 583 -1.49 -6.21 15.49
N VAL A 584 -1.27 -6.10 16.80
CA VAL A 584 -0.12 -5.35 17.34
C VAL A 584 1.21 -6.03 16.96
N HIS A 585 1.26 -7.36 16.97
CA HIS A 585 2.41 -8.14 16.55
C HIS A 585 2.72 -7.92 15.07
N GLU A 586 1.71 -7.99 14.20
CA GLU A 586 1.85 -7.76 12.77
C GLU A 586 2.42 -6.37 12.46
N VAL A 587 1.90 -5.31 13.11
CA VAL A 587 2.44 -3.95 12.94
C VAL A 587 3.90 -3.86 13.40
N ALA A 588 4.24 -4.50 14.53
CA ALA A 588 5.60 -4.53 15.04
C ALA A 588 6.57 -5.20 14.05
N MET A 589 6.15 -6.33 13.46
CA MET A 589 6.88 -7.04 12.42
C MET A 589 7.06 -6.18 11.17
N ASN A 590 6.00 -5.56 10.70
CA ASN A 590 6.04 -4.69 9.53
C ASN A 590 7.03 -3.53 9.71
N TYR A 591 7.14 -2.97 10.91
CA TYR A 591 8.10 -1.90 11.22
C TYR A 591 9.54 -2.42 11.26
N LEU A 592 9.78 -3.61 11.84
CA LEU A 592 11.08 -4.25 11.85
C LEU A 592 11.55 -4.60 10.42
N VAL A 593 10.65 -5.15 9.60
CA VAL A 593 10.90 -5.43 8.18
C VAL A 593 11.20 -4.14 7.42
N ARG A 594 10.48 -3.05 7.68
CA ARG A 594 10.78 -1.74 7.08
C ARG A 594 12.20 -1.26 7.43
N TYR A 595 12.60 -1.37 8.70
CA TYR A 595 13.95 -0.99 9.11
C TYR A 595 15.02 -1.87 8.45
N PHE A 596 14.77 -3.18 8.37
CA PHE A 596 15.61 -4.13 7.64
C PHE A 596 15.81 -3.69 6.17
N TYR A 597 14.73 -3.40 5.43
CA TYR A 597 14.82 -2.99 4.02
C TYR A 597 15.55 -1.67 3.84
N LEU A 598 15.41 -0.71 4.76
CA LEU A 598 16.16 0.56 4.69
C LEU A 598 17.67 0.34 4.82
N ILE A 599 18.11 -0.58 5.68
CA ILE A 599 19.54 -0.94 5.80
C ILE A 599 20.03 -1.64 4.53
N VAL A 600 19.25 -2.61 4.02
CA VAL A 600 19.58 -3.32 2.77
C VAL A 600 19.70 -2.35 1.60
N PHE A 601 18.74 -1.43 1.47
CA PHE A 601 18.73 -0.41 0.45
C PHE A 601 19.96 0.51 0.55
N THR A 602 20.33 0.91 1.77
CA THR A 602 21.52 1.72 2.00
C THR A 602 22.79 0.99 1.59
N ASN A 603 22.90 -0.31 1.89
CA ASN A 603 24.04 -1.13 1.44
C ASN A 603 24.10 -1.21 -0.10
N TYR A 604 22.95 -1.43 -0.75
CA TYR A 604 22.87 -1.40 -2.21
C TYR A 604 23.41 -0.08 -2.79
N LEU A 605 22.98 1.07 -2.25
CA LEU A 605 23.48 2.37 -2.70
C LEU A 605 25.01 2.51 -2.52
N LEU A 606 25.57 1.97 -1.43
CA LEU A 606 27.02 1.99 -1.18
C LEU A 606 27.79 1.08 -2.16
N GLU A 607 27.27 -0.11 -2.48
CA GLU A 607 27.89 -1.03 -3.45
C GLU A 607 27.90 -0.44 -4.87
N GLU A 608 26.78 0.14 -5.30
CA GLU A 608 26.71 0.74 -6.63
C GLU A 608 27.62 1.98 -6.74
N MET A 609 27.72 2.82 -5.70
CA MET A 609 28.65 3.95 -5.69
C MET A 609 30.12 3.53 -5.63
N GLY A 610 30.45 2.45 -4.90
CA GLY A 610 31.80 1.89 -4.87
C GLY A 610 32.23 1.32 -6.23
N SER A 611 31.28 0.78 -7.00
CA SER A 611 31.52 0.23 -8.34
C SER A 611 31.83 1.31 -9.39
N ILE A 612 31.20 2.48 -9.28
CA ILE A 612 31.38 3.61 -10.21
C ILE A 612 32.79 4.22 -10.14
N LYS A 613 33.46 4.15 -8.98
CA LYS A 613 34.83 4.69 -8.82
C LYS A 613 35.94 3.85 -9.44
N GLY A 614 35.67 2.61 -9.83
CA GLY A 614 36.66 1.70 -10.43
C GLY A 614 36.97 1.97 -11.90
N GLU A 615 36.16 2.78 -12.59
CA GLU A 615 36.32 3.13 -14.00
C GLU A 615 36.65 4.64 -14.12
N GLU A 616 37.93 4.98 -14.02
CA GLU A 616 38.41 6.34 -14.30
C GLU A 616 38.30 6.64 -15.80
N ASP A 617 37.22 7.28 -16.24
CA ASP A 617 37.22 8.06 -17.49
C ASP A 617 36.34 9.33 -17.38
N ASP A 618 36.84 10.43 -17.94
CA ASP A 618 36.53 11.85 -17.65
C ASP A 618 35.17 12.34 -18.20
N ASN A 619 34.14 11.50 -18.18
CA ASN A 619 32.77 11.80 -18.66
C ASN A 619 31.66 11.38 -17.67
N SER A 620 32.01 11.19 -16.40
CA SER A 620 31.27 10.54 -15.31
C SER A 620 29.93 11.18 -14.89
N PHE A 621 29.46 12.24 -15.55
CA PHE A 621 28.09 12.76 -15.36
C PHE A 621 27.06 12.16 -16.35
N LYS A 622 27.51 11.47 -17.40
CA LYS A 622 26.62 10.80 -18.37
C LYS A 622 26.33 9.33 -18.05
N GLU A 623 27.02 8.74 -17.07
CA GLU A 623 26.96 7.31 -16.76
C GLU A 623 26.18 6.94 -15.48
N ALA A 624 25.39 7.86 -14.93
CA ALA A 624 24.32 7.51 -13.96
C ALA A 624 23.18 6.65 -14.59
N LYS A 625 23.44 6.01 -15.74
CA LYS A 625 22.48 5.30 -16.60
C LYS A 625 22.54 3.77 -16.50
N LYS A 626 23.41 3.20 -15.65
CA LYS A 626 23.46 1.74 -15.43
C LYS A 626 23.66 1.36 -13.95
N LEU A 627 22.97 2.04 -13.03
CA LEU A 627 22.71 1.40 -11.74
C LEU A 627 21.89 0.15 -12.00
N THR A 628 22.29 -1.00 -11.45
CA THR A 628 21.40 -2.15 -11.44
C THR A 628 20.17 -1.80 -10.61
N THR A 629 18.96 -2.19 -11.01
CA THR A 629 17.79 -1.85 -10.19
C THR A 629 17.89 -2.51 -8.82
N PHE A 630 17.40 -1.88 -7.75
CA PHE A 630 17.39 -2.45 -6.41
C PHE A 630 16.66 -3.80 -6.41
N LYS A 631 15.57 -3.93 -7.18
CA LYS A 631 14.86 -5.19 -7.38
C LYS A 631 15.77 -6.29 -7.95
N GLU A 632 16.50 -6.01 -9.03
CA GLU A 632 17.39 -6.97 -9.67
C GLU A 632 18.59 -7.31 -8.79
N TRP A 633 19.16 -6.31 -8.13
CA TRP A 633 20.26 -6.49 -7.17
C TRP A 633 19.84 -7.41 -6.02
N LEU A 634 18.68 -7.15 -5.40
CA LEU A 634 18.17 -7.94 -4.28
C LEU A 634 17.87 -9.38 -4.68
N LYS A 635 17.34 -9.61 -5.88
CA LYS A 635 17.04 -10.95 -6.42
C LYS A 635 18.30 -11.83 -6.51
N ASN A 636 19.47 -11.23 -6.72
CA ASN A 636 20.75 -11.94 -6.82
C ASN A 636 21.44 -12.18 -5.45
N ARG A 637 20.92 -11.61 -4.35
CA ARG A 637 21.48 -11.68 -2.99
C ARG A 637 20.75 -12.70 -2.13
N ARG A 638 21.01 -14.00 -2.40
CA ARG A 638 20.32 -15.12 -1.70
C ARG A 638 20.50 -15.08 -0.19
N GLU A 639 21.65 -14.62 0.29
CA GLU A 639 21.96 -14.43 1.71
C GLU A 639 20.97 -13.48 2.40
N ILE A 640 20.54 -12.40 1.72
CA ILE A 640 19.55 -11.45 2.25
C ILE A 640 18.15 -12.06 2.18
N VAL A 641 17.79 -12.65 1.04
CA VAL A 641 16.48 -13.28 0.82
C VAL A 641 16.23 -14.44 1.79
N ASN A 642 17.28 -15.20 2.13
CA ASN A 642 17.21 -16.30 3.09
C ASN A 642 16.93 -15.81 4.51
N ILE A 643 17.46 -14.64 4.90
CA ILE A 643 17.17 -14.06 6.22
C ILE A 643 15.69 -13.69 6.32
N ILE A 644 15.10 -13.16 5.25
CA ILE A 644 13.68 -12.80 5.20
C ILE A 644 12.77 -14.05 5.16
N SER A 645 13.15 -15.08 4.40
CA SER A 645 12.27 -16.23 4.08
C SER A 645 12.39 -17.41 5.05
N LEU A 646 13.52 -17.58 5.73
CA LEU A 646 13.80 -18.76 6.56
C LEU A 646 13.79 -18.50 8.06
N GLN A 647 13.73 -17.24 8.50
CA GLN A 647 13.69 -16.91 9.93
C GLN A 647 12.32 -16.38 10.33
N SER A 648 11.80 -16.89 11.45
CA SER A 648 10.75 -16.19 12.18
C SER A 648 11.34 -14.85 12.64
N PHE A 649 10.81 -13.75 12.10
CA PHE A 649 11.05 -12.44 12.68
C PHE A 649 10.59 -12.51 14.14
N ASP A 650 11.54 -12.36 15.05
CA ASP A 650 11.28 -12.33 16.48
C ASP A 650 11.77 -10.98 17.02
N LEU A 651 10.98 -10.38 17.90
CA LEU A 651 11.36 -9.15 18.60
C LEU A 651 12.28 -9.44 19.79
N CYS A 652 12.41 -10.71 20.17
CA CYS A 652 13.23 -11.22 21.27
C CYS A 652 14.66 -11.59 20.85
#